data_AF-A0A4U3LW16-F1
#
_entry.id   AF-A0A4U3LW16-F1
#
_cell.length_a   1.000
_cell.length_b   1.000
_cell.length_c   1.000
_cell.angle_alpha   90.00
_cell.angle_beta   90.00
_cell.angle_gamma   90.00
#
_symmetry.space_group_name_H-M   'P 1'
#
loop_
_entity.id
_entity.type
_entity.pdbx_description
1 polymer ?
#
loop_
_entity_poly.entity_id
_entity_poly.type
_entity_poly.pdbx_seq_one_letter_code
_entity_poly.pdbx_strand_id
1 'polypeptide(L)'
;MLGPAPGGFVPAVLEQELGPVAERLDIERRMGLHLRLEVVEETFVAAQPEQRDQRVRFESPVEVESVLGDAAGEVVAVPPLAIRCADPVGLGVTAELAEYGVLRGEAVARDEQRRLALVVGGGAEEDVRRTTGLGDAVAVGVMCLDELADAVPVVRRQVGVVDPAAVTGPVVLLQRPVGQVEHRGDLPDEMLVVVIVEGGDPPVEVEGPDREPLPRRRRRAGEVAEHREVLRVQPEQVRAGRLVADVARVEHRPGRVAGPVRRQVAGAGLHPGQRALLGPREGLLDVGAAGRQGQHGDSSENRILALKLETTANSVNTFLGSRFTAIVQGVTTFDLRSPDGRTTRTGTLTGTGTITPRPVATPGLQSYDVRSDGSVTLRWTWPAEEAVTLWRPTQDSRRNLPTDWGSHRDVRSVRSAPAATLVDAQDRAIVTVSLSSNVRDCDFAVGVNEETAEQLFELTVTDVEGESFALRIDTRTQHFAEALRGVSDEWTAELADRIARVPDVARTAMYSTWYSDHQHVSAESVERHARAGTAYGCTAVIVDDGWQTDDTRRGYAYCGDWEPTSQTFPDMAAHVRRVHELGQRYVLWLAPPLIGVHSKAWDRLKDRTLGFADGEVTAVLDPRYPEVREHLVECCVRPARDWGVDGLKLDFIDSWARDDVPPAPGSDCESVDEGVERFLQAVTDELRRLRADVLIEFRQDYVHPRLWQFGTFLRAGDCALDPVENRVRTVDCRLLAGDRAVHSDMLLWHPKASAENVAQQFIGALFSTPQVSMELDALSPEHEQVVRHWLGFMRDHADVLLHGVLLPSRADARYTQVRAVGAAETIVAVFANPVVRVSDPCTLVVNGGADGRIYVEGAEDRPVELVVSDCAGGEVSRSTTTPAGLWAIDVPVGGVARIVRI
;
A
#
# COMPACT_ATOMS: atom_id res chain seq x y z
N MET A 1 -38.16 45.76 -34.36
CA MET A 1 -37.34 46.72 -35.14
C MET A 1 -36.15 47.07 -34.25
N LEU A 2 -34.98 46.50 -34.54
CA LEU A 2 -33.90 47.07 -35.35
C LEU A 2 -32.94 47.92 -34.48
N GLY A 3 -31.67 47.51 -34.43
CA GLY A 3 -30.58 48.27 -33.78
C GLY A 3 -30.12 49.48 -34.64
N PRO A 4 -28.94 50.07 -34.35
CA PRO A 4 -27.68 49.32 -34.29
C PRO A 4 -26.70 49.73 -33.16
N ALA A 5 -25.59 48.98 -33.04
CA ALA A 5 -24.36 49.37 -32.32
C ALA A 5 -23.46 50.24 -33.26
N PRO A 6 -22.39 50.94 -32.82
CA PRO A 6 -21.28 50.36 -32.03
C PRO A 6 -20.59 51.26 -30.97
N GLY A 7 -19.80 50.63 -30.09
CA GLY A 7 -18.53 51.21 -29.62
C GLY A 7 -18.42 51.65 -28.15
N GLY A 8 -17.67 50.88 -27.36
CA GLY A 8 -16.75 51.40 -26.35
C GLY A 8 -17.25 51.63 -24.91
N PHE A 9 -16.35 51.31 -23.98
CA PHE A 9 -16.32 51.59 -22.54
C PHE A 9 -17.05 50.65 -21.54
N VAL A 10 -16.23 50.13 -20.63
CA VAL A 10 -16.52 49.36 -19.43
C VAL A 10 -16.84 50.31 -18.27
N PRO A 11 -17.81 49.98 -17.40
CA PRO A 11 -17.89 50.55 -16.07
C PRO A 11 -17.83 49.50 -14.94
N ALA A 12 -16.82 49.65 -14.08
CA ALA A 12 -16.89 49.53 -12.61
C ALA A 12 -17.59 48.30 -11.97
N VAL A 13 -16.94 47.12 -12.02
CA VAL A 13 -17.11 46.05 -10.99
C VAL A 13 -15.77 45.32 -10.70
N LEU A 14 -14.62 45.99 -10.81
CA LEU A 14 -13.29 45.36 -10.67
C LEU A 14 -12.34 46.03 -9.67
N GLU A 15 -12.82 47.02 -8.91
CA GLU A 15 -12.04 47.71 -7.87
C GLU A 15 -12.42 47.30 -6.43
N GLN A 16 -13.42 46.44 -6.23
CA GLN A 16 -13.82 45.99 -4.88
C GLN A 16 -13.19 44.66 -4.40
N GLU A 17 -12.52 43.89 -5.27
CA GLU A 17 -11.86 42.63 -4.85
C GLU A 17 -10.32 42.64 -4.94
N LEU A 18 -9.69 43.64 -5.56
CA LEU A 18 -8.22 43.70 -5.73
C LEU A 18 -7.50 44.62 -4.74
N GLY A 19 -8.23 45.49 -4.02
CA GLY A 19 -7.65 46.37 -2.98
C GLY A 19 -6.86 45.63 -1.89
N PRO A 20 -7.41 44.57 -1.25
CA PRO A 20 -6.75 43.87 -0.14
C PRO A 20 -5.45 43.14 -0.54
N VAL A 21 -5.30 42.79 -1.82
CA VAL A 21 -4.10 42.11 -2.33
C VAL A 21 -2.98 43.11 -2.63
N ALA A 22 -3.31 44.30 -3.13
CA ALA A 22 -2.35 45.36 -3.39
C ALA A 22 -1.73 45.93 -2.11
N GLU A 23 -2.52 46.06 -1.04
CA GLU A 23 -2.06 46.58 0.25
C GLU A 23 -1.06 45.63 0.93
N ARG A 24 -1.28 44.31 0.80
CA ARG A 24 -0.38 43.27 1.31
C ARG A 24 0.98 43.26 0.58
N LEU A 25 0.99 43.56 -0.72
CA LEU A 25 2.21 43.66 -1.54
C LEU A 25 3.04 44.95 -1.29
N ASP A 26 2.42 46.05 -0.85
CA ASP A 26 3.18 47.28 -0.51
C ASP A 26 3.79 47.22 0.90
N ILE A 27 3.20 46.43 1.82
CA ILE A 27 3.79 46.16 3.15
C ILE A 27 5.08 45.34 3.02
N GLU A 28 5.08 44.25 2.23
CA GLU A 28 6.28 43.44 1.98
C GLU A 28 7.40 44.24 1.28
N ARG A 29 7.06 45.25 0.48
CA ARG A 29 8.04 46.15 -0.17
C ARG A 29 8.63 47.22 0.76
N ARG A 30 7.96 47.57 1.86
CA ARG A 30 8.42 48.62 2.79
C ARG A 30 9.27 48.10 3.96
N MET A 31 9.21 46.81 4.28
CA MET A 31 10.07 46.21 5.31
C MET A 31 11.42 45.75 4.73
N GLY A 32 12.29 46.72 4.44
CA GLY A 32 13.68 46.48 4.04
C GLY A 32 14.55 45.93 5.18
N LEU A 33 14.47 44.62 5.43
CA LEU A 33 15.26 43.92 6.45
C LEU A 33 16.72 43.75 6.00
N HIS A 34 17.55 44.75 6.34
CA HIS A 34 19.01 44.68 6.16
C HIS A 34 19.65 43.75 7.20
N LEU A 35 19.89 42.49 6.83
CA LEU A 35 20.80 41.61 7.55
C LEU A 35 22.26 42.09 7.34
N ARG A 36 22.84 42.72 8.36
CA ARG A 36 24.30 42.87 8.47
C ARG A 36 24.88 41.61 9.10
N LEU A 37 25.68 40.87 8.33
CA LEU A 37 26.59 39.87 8.87
C LEU A 37 27.92 40.57 9.23
N GLU A 38 28.19 40.75 10.52
CA GLU A 38 29.54 40.99 11.01
C GLU A 38 30.22 39.64 11.26
N VAL A 39 31.27 39.35 10.49
CA VAL A 39 32.14 38.20 10.74
C VAL A 39 33.14 38.59 11.82
N VAL A 40 32.96 38.06 13.03
CA VAL A 40 33.94 38.16 14.09
C VAL A 40 34.83 36.91 14.04
N GLU A 41 36.08 37.06 13.59
CA GLU A 41 37.09 36.02 13.72
C GLU A 41 37.57 35.96 15.19
N GLU A 42 37.11 34.97 15.96
CA GLU A 42 37.76 34.61 17.22
C GLU A 42 38.61 33.35 17.10
N THR A 43 39.81 33.42 17.67
CA THR A 43 40.88 32.45 17.52
C THR A 43 40.70 31.28 18.49
N PHE A 44 40.48 30.06 17.97
CA PHE A 44 40.43 28.86 18.80
C PHE A 44 41.75 28.61 19.53
N VAL A 45 41.72 28.67 20.87
CA VAL A 45 42.79 28.20 21.76
C VAL A 45 42.31 26.91 22.42
N ALA A 46 43.12 25.85 22.33
CA ALA A 46 42.77 24.53 22.86
C ALA A 46 42.79 24.49 24.41
N ALA A 47 41.74 23.93 25.00
CA ALA A 47 41.65 23.57 26.42
C ALA A 47 40.91 22.23 26.61
N GLN A 48 41.07 21.62 27.79
CA GLN A 48 40.91 20.17 28.01
C GLN A 48 39.49 19.67 28.35
N PRO A 49 39.20 18.35 28.22
CA PRO A 49 37.84 17.82 28.22
C PRO A 49 37.37 17.28 29.58
N GLU A 50 37.09 18.15 30.56
CA GLU A 50 36.34 17.76 31.77
C GLU A 50 35.46 18.92 32.29
N GLN A 51 34.12 18.77 32.22
CA GLN A 51 33.12 19.10 33.26
C GLN A 51 31.67 19.20 32.72
N ARG A 52 30.71 18.99 33.64
CA ARG A 52 29.28 18.72 33.40
C ARG A 52 28.41 19.97 33.16
N ASP A 53 27.21 19.71 32.63
CA ASP A 53 25.93 20.40 32.90
C ASP A 53 25.95 21.93 33.05
N GLN A 54 25.47 22.63 32.02
CA GLN A 54 24.87 23.95 32.20
C GLN A 54 23.47 24.01 31.56
N ARG A 55 22.46 24.05 32.44
CA ARG A 55 21.07 24.40 32.07
C ARG A 55 21.00 25.89 31.76
N VAL A 56 20.58 26.26 30.56
CA VAL A 56 20.17 27.64 30.26
C VAL A 56 18.66 27.77 30.53
N ARG A 57 18.30 28.62 31.49
CA ARG A 57 16.93 29.15 31.61
C ARG A 57 16.81 30.36 30.70
N PHE A 58 15.70 30.46 29.99
CA PHE A 58 15.24 31.73 29.43
C PHE A 58 14.04 32.21 30.23
N GLU A 59 14.15 33.43 30.78
CA GLU A 59 13.06 34.11 31.48
C GLU A 59 12.37 35.09 30.52
N SER A 60 11.05 35.19 30.64
CA SER A 60 10.18 36.12 29.91
C SER A 60 10.05 37.42 30.73
N PRO A 61 9.75 38.62 30.17
CA PRO A 61 9.18 38.87 28.85
C PRO A 61 9.93 39.89 27.96
N VAL A 62 9.50 40.01 26.70
CA VAL A 62 9.86 41.11 25.80
C VAL A 62 8.60 41.91 25.48
N GLU A 63 8.61 43.20 25.84
CA GLU A 63 7.62 44.17 25.39
C GLU A 63 7.84 44.55 23.92
N VAL A 64 6.76 44.82 23.19
CA VAL A 64 6.83 45.36 21.82
C VAL A 64 5.97 46.62 21.76
N GLU A 65 6.61 47.78 21.64
CA GLU A 65 5.91 49.04 21.35
C GLU A 65 5.37 49.03 19.91
N SER A 66 4.15 49.54 19.71
CA SER A 66 3.59 49.70 18.36
C SER A 66 4.07 51.00 17.71
N VAL A 67 4.55 50.89 16.47
CA VAL A 67 4.90 52.06 15.63
C VAL A 67 3.78 52.33 14.62
N LEU A 68 2.56 52.56 15.13
CA LEU A 68 1.43 53.14 14.40
C LEU A 68 0.66 54.06 15.35
N GLY A 69 0.46 55.31 14.94
CA GLY A 69 -0.13 56.37 15.77
C GLY A 69 -1.66 56.35 15.87
N ASP A 70 -2.19 57.32 16.62
CA ASP A 70 -3.58 57.40 17.10
C ASP A 70 -4.68 57.41 16.02
N ALA A 71 -5.11 56.24 15.51
CA ALA A 71 -6.43 56.06 14.88
C ALA A 71 -6.84 54.59 14.60
N ALA A 72 -7.06 53.74 15.62
CA ALA A 72 -8.02 52.62 15.59
C ALA A 72 -8.02 51.87 16.93
N GLY A 73 -9.01 52.13 17.78
CA GLY A 73 -9.18 51.38 19.03
C GLY A 73 -10.15 50.20 18.86
N GLU A 74 -9.65 49.02 18.54
CA GLU A 74 -10.33 47.75 18.86
C GLU A 74 -9.31 46.59 18.89
N VAL A 75 -9.23 45.88 20.03
CA VAL A 75 -8.34 44.73 20.19
C VAL A 75 -9.02 43.50 19.60
N VAL A 76 -8.73 43.21 18.33
CA VAL A 76 -9.09 41.92 17.72
C VAL A 76 -8.05 40.87 18.13
N ALA A 77 -8.47 39.89 18.93
CA ALA A 77 -7.63 38.74 19.25
C ALA A 77 -7.46 37.86 18.00
N VAL A 78 -6.29 37.93 17.36
CA VAL A 78 -5.91 36.99 16.31
C VAL A 78 -5.49 35.68 16.99
N PRO A 79 -6.10 34.52 16.67
CA PRO A 79 -5.66 33.24 17.22
C PRO A 79 -4.24 32.91 16.75
N PRO A 80 -3.44 32.16 17.53
CA PRO A 80 -2.08 31.83 17.15
C PRO A 80 -2.06 31.15 15.78
N LEU A 81 -1.32 31.73 14.84
CA LEU A 81 -1.15 31.17 13.51
C LEU A 81 -0.36 29.87 13.67
N ALA A 82 -1.04 28.73 13.59
CA ALA A 82 -0.41 27.43 13.62
C ALA A 82 0.53 27.33 12.41
N ILE A 83 1.83 27.41 12.67
CA ILE A 83 2.85 27.04 11.69
C ILE A 83 2.64 25.55 11.43
N ARG A 84 2.05 25.22 10.29
CA ARG A 84 1.99 23.83 9.81
C ARG A 84 3.42 23.35 9.66
N CYS A 85 3.76 22.22 10.28
CA CYS A 85 5.00 21.53 9.98
C CYS A 85 5.06 21.27 8.46
N ALA A 86 6.18 21.64 7.84
CA ALA A 86 6.48 21.18 6.48
C ALA A 86 7.01 19.74 6.56
N ASP A 87 6.66 18.92 5.56
CA ASP A 87 7.11 17.54 5.46
C ASP A 87 8.64 17.42 5.42
N PRO A 88 9.26 16.52 6.21
CA PRO A 88 10.65 16.17 6.06
C PRO A 88 10.82 15.17 4.90
N VAL A 89 11.09 15.67 3.69
CA VAL A 89 11.57 14.82 2.59
C VAL A 89 13.01 14.39 2.88
N GLY A 90 13.28 13.08 2.86
CA GLY A 90 14.65 12.57 2.71
C GLY A 90 15.35 12.04 3.97
N LEU A 91 14.67 11.27 4.81
CA LEU A 91 15.31 10.28 5.70
C LEU A 91 14.47 9.00 5.70
N GLY A 92 15.08 7.86 5.37
CA GLY A 92 14.42 6.56 5.36
C GLY A 92 14.19 6.07 6.79
N VAL A 93 12.97 6.28 7.30
CA VAL A 93 12.44 5.65 8.51
C VAL A 93 11.10 5.04 8.11
N THR A 94 10.91 3.74 8.34
CA THR A 94 9.63 3.08 8.03
C THR A 94 8.52 3.67 8.91
N ALA A 95 7.33 3.83 8.33
CA ALA A 95 6.20 4.47 9.01
C ALA A 95 5.76 3.72 10.28
N GLU A 96 6.10 2.43 10.38
CA GLU A 96 5.85 1.52 11.51
C GLU A 96 6.47 2.00 12.84
N LEU A 97 7.56 2.78 12.80
CA LEU A 97 8.23 3.26 14.02
C LEU A 97 7.79 4.67 14.45
N ALA A 98 7.05 5.40 13.62
CA ALA A 98 6.56 6.74 13.96
C ALA A 98 5.41 6.72 15.00
N GLU A 99 4.76 5.57 15.22
CA GLU A 99 3.76 5.37 16.29
C GLU A 99 4.40 5.43 17.70
N TYR A 100 5.73 5.31 17.81
CA TYR A 100 6.45 5.27 19.08
C TYR A 100 7.34 6.52 19.25
N GLY A 101 6.87 7.47 20.06
CA GLY A 101 7.44 8.83 20.18
C GLY A 101 8.87 8.93 20.73
N VAL A 102 9.88 8.57 19.94
CA VAL A 102 11.31 8.72 20.23
C VAL A 102 11.88 9.93 19.49
N LEU A 103 11.68 11.13 20.06
CA LEU A 103 12.29 12.35 19.54
C LEU A 103 13.69 12.59 20.16
N ARG A 104 14.73 12.48 19.33
CA ARG A 104 16.01 13.20 19.51
C ARG A 104 16.46 13.73 18.16
N GLY A 105 16.53 15.05 18.02
CA GLY A 105 16.99 15.71 16.81
C GLY A 105 18.31 16.44 17.02
N GLU A 106 19.17 16.39 15.99
CA GLU A 106 20.15 17.43 15.70
C GLU A 106 20.09 17.70 14.19
N ALA A 107 19.75 18.93 13.79
CA ALA A 107 19.67 19.33 12.39
C ALA A 107 20.84 20.26 12.04
N VAL A 108 21.70 19.83 11.12
CA VAL A 108 22.79 20.66 10.57
C VAL A 108 22.40 21.16 9.19
N ALA A 109 21.99 22.42 9.10
CA ALA A 109 21.72 23.06 7.82
C ALA A 109 23.03 23.40 7.07
N ARG A 110 23.02 23.26 5.75
CA ARG A 110 24.01 23.88 4.84
C ARG A 110 23.26 24.59 3.71
N ASP A 111 23.66 25.83 3.46
CA ASP A 111 23.08 26.76 2.48
C ASP A 111 23.99 26.90 1.23
N GLU A 112 23.51 27.68 0.26
CA GLU A 112 24.18 28.33 -0.87
C GLU A 112 23.85 27.85 -2.31
N GLN A 113 22.69 28.32 -2.77
CA GLN A 113 22.52 29.18 -3.96
C GLN A 113 23.52 29.08 -5.14
N ARG A 114 22.98 28.87 -6.36
CA ARG A 114 23.38 29.66 -7.56
C ARG A 114 22.20 29.95 -8.49
N ARG A 115 21.99 31.24 -8.81
CA ARG A 115 21.13 31.72 -9.92
C ARG A 115 22.00 32.12 -11.12
N LEU A 116 21.48 31.96 -12.34
CA LEU A 116 21.93 32.68 -13.53
C LEU A 116 20.79 32.78 -14.56
N ALA A 117 20.73 33.87 -15.31
CA ALA A 117 19.63 34.21 -16.23
C ALA A 117 20.15 34.84 -17.52
N LEU A 118 19.46 34.67 -18.65
CA LEU A 118 19.35 35.60 -19.81
C LEU A 118 18.40 34.98 -20.87
N VAL A 119 17.29 35.65 -21.25
CA VAL A 119 17.10 36.57 -22.41
C VAL A 119 17.00 35.90 -23.79
N VAL A 120 15.91 36.20 -24.50
CA VAL A 120 15.64 35.87 -25.90
C VAL A 120 15.89 37.09 -26.80
N GLY A 121 16.57 36.89 -27.93
CA GLY A 121 16.78 37.89 -28.98
C GLY A 121 17.19 37.20 -30.29
N GLY A 122 16.58 37.58 -31.42
CA GLY A 122 16.62 36.79 -32.66
C GLY A 122 17.79 37.06 -33.60
N GLY A 123 17.96 36.17 -34.59
CA GLY A 123 18.89 36.37 -35.72
C GLY A 123 19.14 35.10 -36.57
N ALA A 124 18.71 35.18 -37.84
CA ALA A 124 19.09 34.35 -39.00
C ALA A 124 18.82 32.82 -39.00
N GLU A 125 18.09 32.39 -40.03
CA GLU A 125 18.16 31.04 -40.59
C GLU A 125 19.50 30.86 -41.35
N GLU A 126 20.09 29.67 -41.32
CA GLU A 126 20.99 29.21 -42.39
C GLU A 126 20.66 27.76 -42.81
N ASP A 127 20.66 27.54 -44.12
CA ASP A 127 20.33 26.30 -44.81
C ASP A 127 21.27 25.13 -44.43
N VAL A 128 20.69 23.95 -44.14
CA VAL A 128 21.36 22.66 -44.42
C VAL A 128 20.45 21.77 -45.28
N ARG A 129 20.13 22.26 -46.49
CA ARG A 129 19.71 21.40 -47.59
C ARG A 129 20.90 20.62 -48.16
N ARG A 130 21.21 19.46 -47.59
CA ARG A 130 22.02 18.43 -48.28
C ARG A 130 21.48 17.01 -48.04
N THR A 131 20.64 16.58 -48.96
CA THR A 131 20.39 15.16 -49.23
C THR A 131 21.62 14.54 -49.89
N THR A 132 22.45 13.85 -49.12
CA THR A 132 23.37 12.82 -49.64
C THR A 132 22.76 11.46 -49.35
N GLY A 133 22.51 10.67 -50.40
CA GLY A 133 21.84 9.38 -50.27
C GLY A 133 22.67 8.39 -49.46
N LEU A 134 22.12 7.94 -48.34
CA LEU A 134 22.61 6.77 -47.60
C LEU A 134 22.02 5.52 -48.25
N GLY A 135 22.84 4.82 -49.02
CA GLY A 135 22.62 3.39 -49.27
C GLY A 135 23.09 2.59 -48.07
N ASP A 136 22.39 1.49 -47.77
CA ASP A 136 22.78 0.39 -46.87
C ASP A 136 23.51 0.81 -45.58
N ALA A 137 22.88 1.68 -44.80
CA ALA A 137 23.36 2.11 -43.49
C ALA A 137 22.60 1.40 -42.36
N VAL A 138 23.30 0.58 -41.57
CA VAL A 138 22.78 0.04 -40.31
C VAL A 138 22.74 1.16 -39.28
N ALA A 139 21.55 1.53 -38.82
CA ALA A 139 21.37 2.50 -37.75
C ALA A 139 21.59 1.84 -36.38
N VAL A 140 22.75 2.06 -35.76
CA VAL A 140 23.00 1.65 -34.37
C VAL A 140 22.58 2.79 -33.44
N GLY A 141 21.42 2.66 -32.81
CA GLY A 141 20.94 3.58 -31.77
C GLY A 141 21.31 3.05 -30.39
N VAL A 142 21.99 3.88 -29.58
CA VAL A 142 22.16 3.62 -28.14
C VAL A 142 21.10 4.42 -27.38
N MET A 143 20.09 3.74 -26.84
CA MET A 143 19.18 4.32 -25.85
C MET A 143 19.81 4.18 -24.46
N CYS A 144 20.01 5.31 -23.79
CA CYS A 144 20.03 5.34 -22.34
C CYS A 144 18.57 5.57 -21.91
N LEU A 145 18.02 4.65 -21.11
CA LEU A 145 16.77 4.87 -20.40
C LEU A 145 17.15 5.36 -19.01
N ASP A 146 17.09 6.68 -18.81
CA ASP A 146 16.90 7.23 -17.47
C ASP A 146 15.38 7.38 -17.29
N GLU A 147 14.86 6.87 -16.18
CA GLU A 147 13.47 7.12 -15.79
C GLU A 147 13.29 8.61 -15.48
N LEU A 148 12.26 9.23 -16.04
CA LEU A 148 11.87 10.60 -15.72
C LEU A 148 10.35 10.76 -15.79
N ALA A 149 9.75 10.94 -14.61
CA ALA A 149 8.46 11.61 -14.47
C ALA A 149 8.63 13.14 -14.70
N ASP A 150 7.54 13.81 -15.06
CA ASP A 150 7.58 15.11 -15.75
C ASP A 150 8.12 16.32 -14.98
N ALA A 151 9.07 17.05 -15.62
CA ALA A 151 9.17 18.52 -15.53
C ALA A 151 9.91 19.14 -16.74
N VAL A 152 9.45 20.31 -17.19
CA VAL A 152 9.79 20.96 -18.48
C VAL A 152 11.21 21.59 -18.51
N PRO A 153 11.90 21.69 -19.68
CA PRO A 153 13.36 21.53 -19.75
C PRO A 153 14.16 22.78 -20.16
N VAL A 154 15.47 22.82 -19.85
CA VAL A 154 16.51 23.40 -20.74
C VAL A 154 17.88 22.71 -20.57
N VAL A 155 18.23 21.77 -21.45
CA VAL A 155 19.61 21.59 -21.93
C VAL A 155 19.57 21.33 -23.44
N ARG A 156 20.42 22.04 -24.20
CA ARG A 156 20.50 21.88 -25.66
C ARG A 156 20.94 20.46 -26.04
N ARG A 157 20.04 19.64 -26.60
CA ARG A 157 20.44 18.45 -27.36
C ARG A 157 21.22 18.88 -28.60
N GLN A 158 22.55 18.72 -28.55
CA GLN A 158 23.34 18.59 -29.77
C GLN A 158 23.29 17.11 -30.17
N VAL A 159 22.46 16.79 -31.17
CA VAL A 159 22.50 15.45 -31.79
C VAL A 159 23.80 15.37 -32.59
N GLY A 160 24.84 14.82 -31.97
CA GLY A 160 26.06 14.46 -32.66
C GLY A 160 25.80 13.21 -33.50
N VAL A 161 25.72 13.37 -34.82
CA VAL A 161 25.94 12.24 -35.73
C VAL A 161 27.40 11.82 -35.55
N VAL A 162 27.63 10.60 -35.07
CA VAL A 162 28.97 10.01 -35.10
C VAL A 162 29.21 9.60 -36.55
N ASP A 163 30.09 10.33 -37.24
CA ASP A 163 30.58 9.88 -38.54
C ASP A 163 31.18 8.47 -38.39
N PRO A 164 30.72 7.47 -39.17
CA PRO A 164 31.30 6.14 -39.12
C PRO A 164 32.73 6.20 -39.68
N ALA A 165 33.70 6.37 -38.80
CA ALA A 165 35.11 6.19 -39.15
C ALA A 165 35.29 4.76 -39.67
N ALA A 166 35.82 4.61 -40.88
CA ALA A 166 36.05 3.32 -41.49
C ALA A 166 37.12 2.53 -40.71
N VAL A 167 36.70 1.66 -39.78
CA VAL A 167 37.60 0.80 -39.02
C VAL A 167 37.94 -0.44 -39.85
N THR A 168 39.10 -0.42 -40.50
CA THR A 168 39.69 -1.60 -41.12
C THR A 168 40.40 -2.47 -40.07
N GLY A 169 39.62 -3.19 -39.27
CA GLY A 169 40.13 -4.10 -38.23
C GLY A 169 39.02 -4.89 -37.52
N PRO A 170 39.35 -5.96 -36.78
CA PRO A 170 38.37 -6.89 -36.20
C PRO A 170 37.69 -6.39 -34.91
N VAL A 171 37.60 -5.08 -34.70
CA VAL A 171 37.00 -4.44 -33.51
C VAL A 171 36.25 -3.19 -33.97
N VAL A 172 34.96 -3.09 -33.62
CA VAL A 172 34.17 -1.86 -33.85
C VAL A 172 34.33 -0.96 -32.63
N LEU A 173 34.88 0.24 -32.82
CA LEU A 173 35.06 1.25 -31.78
C LEU A 173 33.95 2.30 -31.86
N LEU A 174 32.99 2.25 -30.94
CA LEU A 174 32.04 3.34 -30.73
C LEU A 174 32.66 4.38 -29.78
N GLN A 175 32.76 5.64 -30.22
CA GLN A 175 33.33 6.72 -29.43
C GLN A 175 32.26 7.76 -29.07
N ARG A 176 32.06 8.00 -27.78
CA ARG A 176 31.45 9.25 -27.27
C ARG A 176 32.55 10.13 -26.67
N PRO A 177 32.62 11.43 -27.00
CA PRO A 177 33.29 12.41 -26.17
C PRO A 177 32.37 12.72 -24.97
N VAL A 178 32.77 12.27 -23.77
CA VAL A 178 32.08 12.65 -22.53
C VAL A 178 32.48 14.08 -22.19
N GLY A 179 31.61 15.05 -22.52
CA GLY A 179 31.69 16.39 -21.93
C GLY A 179 31.43 16.31 -20.42
N GLN A 180 32.07 17.17 -19.63
CA GLN A 180 32.07 17.11 -18.16
C GLN A 180 30.67 16.83 -17.57
N VAL A 181 30.51 15.63 -17.01
CA VAL A 181 29.36 15.27 -16.15
C VAL A 181 29.79 15.48 -14.70
N GLU A 182 29.41 16.59 -14.09
CA GLU A 182 29.51 16.76 -12.63
C GLU A 182 28.32 16.08 -11.94
N HIS A 183 28.34 14.74 -11.90
CA HIS A 183 27.47 13.98 -10.98
C HIS A 183 28.23 13.67 -9.69
N ARG A 184 27.63 14.01 -8.54
CA ARG A 184 28.03 13.50 -7.23
C ARG A 184 27.00 12.47 -6.79
N GLY A 185 27.19 11.25 -7.29
CA GLY A 185 26.37 10.08 -7.03
C GLY A 185 26.82 8.99 -7.99
N ASP A 186 26.84 7.74 -7.54
CA ASP A 186 27.28 6.61 -8.35
C ASP A 186 26.34 6.40 -9.55
N LEU A 187 26.91 5.93 -10.66
CA LEU A 187 26.13 5.52 -11.83
C LEU A 187 25.54 4.12 -11.59
N PRO A 188 24.33 3.80 -12.09
CA PRO A 188 23.78 2.46 -11.98
C PRO A 188 24.67 1.43 -12.69
N ASP A 189 24.81 0.24 -12.08
CA ASP A 189 25.76 -0.80 -12.51
C ASP A 189 25.37 -1.55 -13.81
N GLU A 190 24.16 -1.35 -14.33
CA GLU A 190 23.68 -2.01 -15.54
C GLU A 190 23.40 -1.03 -16.69
N MET A 191 24.14 -1.15 -17.79
CA MET A 191 23.88 -0.45 -19.04
C MET A 191 23.60 -1.46 -20.16
N LEU A 192 22.32 -1.65 -20.50
CA LEU A 192 21.90 -2.61 -21.53
C LEU A 192 22.12 -2.06 -22.95
N VAL A 193 23.18 -2.50 -23.62
CA VAL A 193 23.47 -2.11 -25.02
C VAL A 193 22.87 -3.12 -25.99
N VAL A 194 21.64 -2.87 -26.46
CA VAL A 194 20.97 -3.71 -27.46
C VAL A 194 21.34 -3.30 -28.88
N VAL A 195 22.03 -4.17 -29.61
CA VAL A 195 22.29 -4.00 -31.05
C VAL A 195 21.33 -4.87 -31.85
N ILE A 196 20.33 -4.26 -32.49
CA ILE A 196 19.42 -4.96 -33.40
C ILE A 196 20.04 -4.98 -34.81
N VAL A 197 20.34 -6.18 -35.32
CA VAL A 197 20.70 -6.40 -36.72
C VAL A 197 19.49 -7.01 -37.43
N GLU A 198 19.13 -6.50 -38.61
CA GLU A 198 18.03 -7.09 -39.40
C GLU A 198 18.37 -8.53 -39.80
N GLY A 199 17.66 -9.50 -39.23
CA GLY A 199 17.68 -10.89 -39.73
C GLY A 199 17.85 -12.00 -38.70
N GLY A 200 16.99 -12.07 -37.67
CA GLY A 200 16.57 -13.34 -37.06
C GLY A 200 17.59 -14.21 -36.30
N ASP A 201 18.83 -13.77 -36.11
CA ASP A 201 19.83 -14.43 -35.26
C ASP A 201 19.77 -13.88 -33.80
N PRO A 202 20.22 -14.65 -32.79
CA PRO A 202 20.08 -14.30 -31.37
C PRO A 202 20.90 -13.06 -30.93
N PRO A 203 20.56 -12.44 -29.79
CA PRO A 203 21.27 -11.26 -29.29
C PRO A 203 22.76 -11.54 -29.02
N VAL A 204 23.59 -10.51 -29.24
CA VAL A 204 25.03 -10.56 -29.03
C VAL A 204 25.36 -10.19 -27.58
N GLU A 205 26.02 -11.09 -26.85
CA GLU A 205 26.59 -10.78 -25.54
C GLU A 205 27.78 -9.83 -25.68
N VAL A 206 27.84 -8.82 -24.81
CA VAL A 206 28.91 -7.81 -24.77
C VAL A 206 29.64 -7.94 -23.44
N GLU A 207 30.96 -8.03 -23.46
CA GLU A 207 31.77 -7.98 -22.23
C GLU A 207 31.70 -6.55 -21.65
N GLY A 208 31.53 -6.45 -20.31
CA GLY A 208 31.26 -5.17 -19.62
C GLY A 208 32.29 -4.06 -19.89
N PRO A 209 31.91 -2.78 -19.74
CA PRO A 209 32.72 -1.65 -20.20
C PRO A 209 34.04 -1.49 -19.45
N ASP A 210 35.16 -1.65 -20.17
CA ASP A 210 36.51 -1.41 -19.64
C ASP A 210 36.79 0.10 -19.56
N ARG A 211 37.10 0.62 -18.35
CA ARG A 211 37.45 2.03 -18.12
C ARG A 211 38.95 2.29 -18.25
N GLU A 212 39.38 2.79 -19.41
CA GLU A 212 40.78 3.17 -19.64
C GLU A 212 41.02 4.67 -19.33
N PRO A 213 42.04 5.04 -18.53
CA PRO A 213 42.37 6.44 -18.26
C PRO A 213 43.09 7.11 -19.46
N LEU A 214 42.71 8.35 -19.80
CA LEU A 214 43.33 9.07 -20.92
C LEU A 214 44.78 9.53 -20.62
N PRO A 215 45.71 9.51 -21.61
CA PRO A 215 47.11 9.88 -21.38
C PRO A 215 47.29 11.34 -20.91
N ARG A 216 48.10 11.50 -19.86
CA ARG A 216 48.28 12.75 -19.10
C ARG A 216 48.62 13.99 -19.95
N ARG A 217 47.76 15.02 -19.90
CA ARG A 217 48.20 16.42 -19.85
C ARG A 217 48.23 16.91 -18.41
N ARG A 218 49.08 17.89 -18.09
CA ARG A 218 49.29 18.39 -16.71
C ARG A 218 48.00 18.99 -16.15
N ARG A 219 47.46 18.40 -15.08
CA ARG A 219 46.30 18.91 -14.32
C ARG A 219 46.70 19.88 -13.21
N ARG A 220 45.77 20.73 -12.80
CA ARG A 220 45.84 21.54 -11.57
C ARG A 220 45.25 20.74 -10.39
N ALA A 221 45.62 21.13 -9.16
CA ALA A 221 45.09 20.51 -7.97
C ALA A 221 43.57 20.74 -7.88
N GLY A 222 42.79 19.65 -7.88
CA GLY A 222 41.32 19.67 -7.86
C GLY A 222 40.65 19.01 -9.08
N GLU A 223 41.36 18.76 -10.19
CA GLU A 223 40.75 18.15 -11.40
C GLU A 223 40.67 16.60 -11.32
N VAL A 224 39.45 16.09 -11.45
CA VAL A 224 39.12 14.64 -11.51
C VAL A 224 39.63 13.99 -12.80
N ALA A 225 39.64 12.66 -12.86
CA ALA A 225 40.12 11.92 -14.02
C ALA A 225 39.08 11.72 -15.13
N GLU A 226 39.42 12.18 -16.33
CA GLU A 226 38.77 11.76 -17.57
C GLU A 226 39.17 10.31 -17.90
N HIS A 227 38.16 9.47 -18.09
CA HIS A 227 38.26 8.08 -18.54
C HIS A 227 37.56 7.92 -19.91
N ARG A 228 37.93 6.88 -20.66
CA ARG A 228 37.14 6.38 -21.78
C ARG A 228 36.59 5.00 -21.42
N GLU A 229 35.37 4.71 -21.87
CA GLU A 229 34.81 3.36 -21.83
C GLU A 229 35.00 2.69 -23.20
N VAL A 230 35.39 1.41 -23.19
CA VAL A 230 35.65 0.63 -24.40
C VAL A 230 34.87 -0.68 -24.31
N LEU A 231 33.91 -0.86 -25.22
CA LEU A 231 33.14 -2.09 -25.37
C LEU A 231 33.85 -3.06 -26.34
N ARG A 232 33.80 -4.36 -26.05
CA ARG A 232 34.43 -5.42 -26.86
C ARG A 232 33.41 -6.52 -27.15
N VAL A 233 33.50 -7.10 -28.36
CA VAL A 233 32.61 -8.14 -28.87
C VAL A 233 33.45 -9.23 -29.54
N GLN A 234 33.08 -10.50 -29.38
CA GLN A 234 33.85 -11.62 -29.90
C GLN A 234 33.66 -11.77 -31.44
N PRO A 235 34.72 -11.97 -32.25
CA PRO A 235 34.61 -11.98 -33.72
C PRO A 235 33.71 -13.08 -34.30
N GLU A 236 33.47 -14.15 -33.54
CA GLU A 236 32.72 -15.33 -33.95
C GLU A 236 31.20 -15.08 -34.05
N GLN A 237 30.71 -14.06 -33.35
CA GLN A 237 29.30 -13.67 -33.29
C GLN A 237 28.86 -12.84 -34.51
N VAL A 238 29.78 -12.43 -35.41
CA VAL A 238 29.49 -11.58 -36.58
C VAL A 238 29.55 -12.38 -37.89
N ARG A 239 28.42 -12.95 -38.32
CA ARG A 239 28.30 -13.60 -39.63
C ARG A 239 27.95 -12.61 -40.74
N ALA A 240 28.97 -12.04 -41.38
CA ALA A 240 28.82 -11.15 -42.53
C ALA A 240 28.20 -11.88 -43.75
N GLY A 241 26.87 -11.78 -43.88
CA GLY A 241 26.05 -12.64 -44.75
C GLY A 241 25.70 -12.13 -46.15
N ARG A 242 26.02 -10.87 -46.53
CA ARG A 242 26.01 -10.36 -47.93
C ARG A 242 26.51 -8.91 -48.01
N LEU A 243 27.81 -8.74 -48.25
CA LEU A 243 28.34 -7.50 -48.82
C LEU A 243 28.96 -7.85 -50.18
N VAL A 244 28.19 -7.70 -51.26
CA VAL A 244 28.72 -7.91 -52.62
C VAL A 244 29.28 -6.59 -53.11
N ALA A 245 30.61 -6.48 -53.09
CA ALA A 245 31.31 -5.28 -53.52
C ALA A 245 31.35 -5.15 -55.04
N ASP A 246 30.75 -4.08 -55.56
CA ASP A 246 31.20 -3.46 -56.82
C ASP A 246 32.19 -2.33 -56.49
N VAL A 247 33.47 -2.70 -56.29
CA VAL A 247 34.58 -1.74 -56.36
C VAL A 247 35.60 -2.27 -57.37
N ALA A 248 35.72 -1.54 -58.48
CA ALA A 248 36.63 -1.90 -59.56
C ALA A 248 38.09 -1.60 -59.20
N ARG A 249 38.97 -2.59 -59.47
CA ARG A 249 40.46 -2.53 -59.56
C ARG A 249 41.23 -2.32 -58.25
N VAL A 250 42.00 -3.34 -57.79
CA VAL A 250 43.42 -3.65 -58.14
C VAL A 250 44.40 -2.79 -57.30
N GLU A 251 45.41 -3.29 -56.57
CA GLU A 251 46.45 -4.27 -56.98
C GLU A 251 47.05 -5.13 -55.83
N HIS A 252 48.17 -5.81 -56.07
CA HIS A 252 48.59 -7.09 -55.46
C HIS A 252 50.04 -7.05 -54.87
N ARG A 253 50.32 -7.68 -53.71
CA ARG A 253 51.40 -8.70 -53.45
C ARG A 253 51.85 -8.83 -51.95
N PRO A 254 52.48 -9.96 -51.52
CA PRO A 254 52.34 -10.48 -50.14
C PRO A 254 53.64 -10.94 -49.40
N GLY A 255 53.49 -11.40 -48.14
CA GLY A 255 54.41 -12.29 -47.41
C GLY A 255 54.12 -12.30 -45.89
N ARG A 256 54.41 -13.33 -45.08
CA ARG A 256 54.97 -14.70 -45.29
C ARG A 256 54.74 -15.53 -43.98
N VAL A 257 54.42 -16.84 -44.08
CA VAL A 257 55.08 -18.02 -43.43
C VAL A 257 55.36 -17.97 -41.89
N ALA A 258 55.18 -18.99 -41.02
CA ALA A 258 54.66 -20.38 -41.03
C ALA A 258 54.46 -20.87 -39.57
N GLY A 259 53.85 -22.05 -39.34
CA GLY A 259 54.57 -23.14 -38.64
C GLY A 259 53.66 -24.11 -37.86
N PRO A 260 54.05 -25.39 -37.61
CA PRO A 260 53.09 -26.50 -37.77
C PRO A 260 53.13 -27.66 -36.73
N VAL A 261 52.23 -28.66 -36.95
CA VAL A 261 52.38 -30.14 -36.74
C VAL A 261 51.49 -30.88 -35.69
N ARG A 262 50.46 -31.58 -36.22
CA ARG A 262 49.94 -32.97 -35.97
C ARG A 262 50.18 -33.74 -34.64
N ARG A 263 49.10 -34.33 -34.07
CA ARG A 263 48.85 -35.79 -33.74
C ARG A 263 47.59 -35.99 -32.83
N GLN A 264 46.87 -37.13 -32.70
CA GLN A 264 46.70 -38.36 -33.52
C GLN A 264 45.44 -39.22 -33.14
N VAL A 265 44.56 -39.53 -34.12
CA VAL A 265 43.74 -40.77 -34.35
C VAL A 265 43.22 -41.66 -33.19
N ALA A 266 41.88 -41.85 -33.09
CA ALA A 266 41.08 -43.11 -32.95
C ALA A 266 39.63 -42.79 -32.51
N GLY A 267 38.54 -43.53 -32.78
CA GLY A 267 38.27 -44.69 -33.65
C GLY A 267 36.96 -45.45 -33.25
N ALA A 268 36.13 -45.85 -34.24
CA ALA A 268 34.87 -46.63 -34.13
C ALA A 268 33.63 -45.96 -33.45
N GLY A 269 32.37 -46.26 -33.80
CA GLY A 269 31.83 -47.04 -34.93
C GLY A 269 30.35 -47.48 -34.74
N LEU A 270 29.67 -47.80 -35.86
CA LEU A 270 28.37 -48.52 -36.03
C LEU A 270 27.04 -47.72 -36.23
N HIS A 271 26.28 -48.25 -37.19
CA HIS A 271 24.93 -47.96 -37.73
C HIS A 271 24.01 -49.18 -37.39
N PRO A 272 22.77 -49.39 -37.91
CA PRO A 272 21.69 -48.51 -38.42
C PRO A 272 20.26 -48.95 -37.96
N GLY A 273 19.21 -48.30 -38.50
CA GLY A 273 17.90 -48.95 -38.76
C GLY A 273 16.68 -48.01 -38.69
N GLN A 274 15.63 -48.06 -39.51
CA GLN A 274 15.35 -48.56 -40.86
C GLN A 274 13.82 -48.37 -41.11
N ARG A 275 13.43 -47.64 -42.18
CA ARG A 275 12.13 -47.74 -42.92
C ARG A 275 10.78 -47.40 -42.21
N ALA A 276 9.67 -47.11 -42.90
CA ALA A 276 9.42 -46.45 -44.21
C ALA A 276 7.90 -46.21 -44.48
N LEU A 277 7.60 -45.21 -45.32
CA LEU A 277 6.58 -45.19 -46.40
C LEU A 277 5.04 -44.97 -46.16
N LEU A 278 4.52 -44.05 -47.02
CA LEU A 278 3.19 -43.95 -47.68
C LEU A 278 2.14 -42.92 -47.18
N GLY A 279 1.59 -42.14 -48.14
CA GLY A 279 0.48 -41.16 -48.00
C GLY A 279 -0.91 -41.76 -48.32
N PRO A 280 -1.83 -41.12 -49.10
CA PRO A 280 -1.70 -39.95 -50.00
C PRO A 280 -2.91 -38.95 -50.02
N ARG A 281 -2.94 -38.07 -51.06
CA ARG A 281 -4.10 -37.29 -51.61
C ARG A 281 -4.54 -36.02 -50.87
N GLU A 282 -5.14 -34.99 -51.48
CA GLU A 282 -5.28 -34.37 -52.84
C GLU A 282 -6.49 -33.41 -52.69
N GLY A 283 -6.48 -32.21 -53.29
CA GLY A 283 -7.66 -31.33 -53.24
C GLY A 283 -7.40 -29.86 -53.62
N LEU A 284 -7.51 -29.55 -54.91
CA LEU A 284 -7.53 -28.17 -55.44
C LEU A 284 -8.89 -27.52 -55.20
N LEU A 285 -8.93 -26.18 -55.10
CA LEU A 285 -9.99 -25.36 -55.71
C LEU A 285 -9.48 -23.93 -55.97
N ASP A 286 -10.04 -23.29 -56.99
CA ASP A 286 -9.48 -22.18 -57.76
C ASP A 286 -10.58 -21.15 -58.09
N VAL A 287 -10.30 -19.86 -57.93
CA VAL A 287 -11.04 -18.75 -58.55
C VAL A 287 -10.09 -17.56 -58.73
N GLY A 288 -10.04 -16.96 -59.93
CA GLY A 288 -9.12 -15.86 -60.23
C GLY A 288 -9.75 -14.60 -60.85
N ALA A 289 -8.86 -13.65 -61.14
CA ALA A 289 -8.92 -12.60 -62.16
C ALA A 289 -10.09 -11.59 -62.21
N ALA A 290 -9.80 -10.31 -61.91
CA ALA A 290 -10.21 -9.17 -62.74
C ALA A 290 -9.42 -7.88 -62.39
N GLY A 291 -9.08 -7.07 -63.41
CA GLY A 291 -8.81 -5.62 -63.27
C GLY A 291 -7.63 -5.08 -64.09
N ARG A 292 -7.84 -4.04 -64.90
CA ARG A 292 -6.82 -3.36 -65.74
C ARG A 292 -6.88 -1.83 -65.57
N GLN A 293 -5.75 -1.18 -65.89
CA GLN A 293 -5.56 0.21 -66.42
C GLN A 293 -5.60 1.44 -65.48
N GLY A 294 -4.73 2.43 -65.82
CA GLY A 294 -4.69 3.82 -65.33
C GLY A 294 -3.39 4.20 -64.61
N GLN A 295 -2.28 4.50 -65.30
CA GLN A 295 -1.79 5.82 -65.76
C GLN A 295 -1.29 6.83 -64.69
N HIS A 296 -0.07 7.32 -64.95
CA HIS A 296 0.65 8.52 -64.46
C HIS A 296 0.08 9.42 -63.34
N GLY A 297 0.94 9.75 -62.38
CA GLY A 297 0.81 10.92 -61.51
C GLY A 297 2.04 11.08 -60.61
N ASP A 298 2.86 12.10 -60.86
CA ASP A 298 4.04 12.43 -60.06
C ASP A 298 3.62 13.32 -58.88
N SER A 299 3.81 12.86 -57.63
CA SER A 299 3.78 13.73 -56.45
C SER A 299 4.44 13.04 -55.26
N SER A 300 5.68 13.40 -54.96
CA SER A 300 6.40 12.97 -53.76
C SER A 300 5.88 13.70 -52.52
N GLU A 301 4.81 13.22 -51.91
CA GLU A 301 4.46 13.55 -50.52
C GLU A 301 5.03 12.49 -49.58
N ASN A 302 6.04 12.87 -48.78
CA ASN A 302 6.52 12.04 -47.68
C ASN A 302 5.48 12.00 -46.55
N ARG A 303 4.48 11.12 -46.70
CA ARG A 303 3.62 10.70 -45.59
C ARG A 303 4.41 9.77 -44.68
N ILE A 304 4.93 10.31 -43.58
CA ILE A 304 5.39 9.50 -42.45
C ILE A 304 4.16 8.82 -41.85
N LEU A 305 3.93 7.56 -42.21
CA LEU A 305 2.92 6.73 -41.58
C LEU A 305 3.54 6.07 -40.35
N ALA A 306 3.36 6.67 -39.18
CA ALA A 306 3.77 6.08 -37.92
C ALA A 306 2.86 4.87 -37.61
N LEU A 307 3.32 3.66 -37.92
CA LEU A 307 2.66 2.41 -37.55
C LEU A 307 2.90 2.14 -36.07
N LYS A 308 1.91 2.48 -35.24
CA LYS A 308 1.83 2.02 -33.85
C LYS A 308 1.60 0.50 -33.88
N LEU A 309 2.60 -0.28 -33.44
CA LEU A 309 2.49 -1.73 -33.32
C LEU A 309 1.66 -2.06 -32.07
N GLU A 310 0.36 -2.25 -32.25
CA GLU A 310 -0.51 -2.76 -31.19
C GLU A 310 -0.36 -4.29 -31.11
N THR A 311 0.26 -4.76 -30.02
CA THR A 311 0.54 -6.17 -29.75
C THR A 311 -0.75 -6.93 -29.39
N THR A 312 -1.52 -7.26 -30.42
CA THR A 312 -2.61 -8.24 -30.35
C THR A 312 -2.09 -9.63 -30.71
N ALA A 313 -2.45 -10.62 -29.89
CA ALA A 313 -2.02 -12.00 -30.05
C ALA A 313 -2.45 -12.58 -31.42
N ASN A 314 -1.54 -13.32 -32.06
CA ASN A 314 -1.76 -14.02 -33.35
C ASN A 314 -2.17 -13.13 -34.55
N SER A 315 -1.56 -11.96 -34.71
CA SER A 315 -1.63 -11.21 -35.97
C SER A 315 -0.61 -11.72 -37.01
N VAL A 316 -1.07 -12.48 -38.02
CA VAL A 316 -0.26 -12.85 -39.19
C VAL A 316 -0.18 -11.67 -40.16
N ASN A 317 0.68 -10.71 -39.85
CA ASN A 317 0.91 -9.56 -40.71
C ASN A 317 1.74 -9.94 -41.94
N THR A 318 1.20 -9.67 -43.13
CA THR A 318 1.84 -9.99 -44.41
C THR A 318 2.51 -8.74 -44.97
N PHE A 319 3.84 -8.69 -44.93
CA PHE A 319 4.63 -7.63 -45.55
C PHE A 319 5.46 -8.23 -46.70
N LEU A 320 5.32 -7.65 -47.89
CA LEU A 320 6.08 -8.03 -49.11
C LEU A 320 6.16 -9.55 -49.40
N GLY A 321 5.07 -10.29 -49.13
CA GLY A 321 4.95 -11.71 -49.50
C GLY A 321 5.61 -12.71 -48.54
N SER A 322 6.25 -12.24 -47.46
CA SER A 322 6.80 -13.10 -46.41
C SER A 322 5.91 -13.06 -45.17
N ARG A 323 5.60 -14.23 -44.59
CA ARG A 323 4.92 -14.34 -43.29
C ARG A 323 5.96 -14.30 -42.18
N PHE A 324 5.83 -13.34 -41.27
CA PHE A 324 6.56 -13.34 -40.01
C PHE A 324 5.64 -13.83 -38.90
N THR A 325 6.17 -14.71 -38.05
CA THR A 325 5.50 -15.17 -36.82
C THR A 325 6.40 -14.82 -35.65
N ALA A 326 6.10 -13.70 -34.97
CA ALA A 326 6.73 -13.40 -33.70
C ALA A 326 6.08 -14.30 -32.63
N ILE A 327 6.75 -15.40 -32.28
CA ILE A 327 6.35 -16.23 -31.14
C ILE A 327 6.91 -15.56 -29.89
N VAL A 328 6.09 -14.75 -29.21
CA VAL A 328 6.39 -14.31 -27.85
C VAL A 328 6.20 -15.51 -26.93
N GLN A 329 7.28 -16.24 -26.67
CA GLN A 329 7.27 -17.33 -25.70
C GLN A 329 7.11 -16.74 -24.28
N GLY A 330 6.14 -17.23 -23.51
CA GLY A 330 5.95 -16.84 -22.10
C GLY A 330 4.86 -15.81 -21.81
N VAL A 331 3.99 -15.46 -22.78
CA VAL A 331 2.78 -14.65 -22.52
C VAL A 331 1.52 -15.45 -22.87
N THR A 332 0.68 -15.69 -21.87
CA THR A 332 -0.67 -16.25 -22.05
C THR A 332 -1.71 -15.13 -21.91
N THR A 333 -2.81 -15.17 -22.66
CA THR A 333 -3.86 -14.13 -22.63
C THR A 333 -5.19 -14.66 -22.11
N PHE A 334 -5.97 -13.80 -21.44
CA PHE A 334 -7.33 -14.11 -20.95
C PHE A 334 -8.32 -12.96 -21.23
N ASP A 335 -9.60 -13.27 -21.39
CA ASP A 335 -10.65 -12.33 -21.81
C ASP A 335 -11.57 -11.89 -20.67
N LEU A 336 -11.60 -10.59 -20.38
CA LEU A 336 -12.48 -9.95 -19.40
C LEU A 336 -13.68 -9.28 -20.09
N ARG A 337 -14.88 -9.39 -19.51
CA ARG A 337 -16.15 -8.95 -20.12
C ARG A 337 -17.11 -8.38 -19.08
N SER A 338 -17.67 -7.20 -19.36
CA SER A 338 -18.74 -6.59 -18.55
C SER A 338 -20.01 -7.45 -18.54
N PRO A 339 -20.94 -7.26 -17.57
CA PRO A 339 -22.18 -8.05 -17.50
C PRO A 339 -23.05 -7.94 -18.77
N ASP A 340 -22.99 -6.81 -19.47
CA ASP A 340 -23.71 -6.54 -20.73
C ASP A 340 -22.90 -6.89 -22.00
N GLY A 341 -21.65 -7.36 -21.83
CA GLY A 341 -20.72 -7.71 -22.91
C GLY A 341 -20.20 -6.54 -23.75
N ARG A 342 -20.52 -5.28 -23.41
CA ARG A 342 -20.09 -4.10 -24.19
C ARG A 342 -18.61 -3.77 -23.98
N THR A 343 -18.12 -3.88 -22.75
CA THR A 343 -16.70 -3.77 -22.45
C THR A 343 -16.08 -5.15 -22.52
N THR A 344 -15.13 -5.32 -23.42
CA THR A 344 -14.20 -6.48 -23.43
C THR A 344 -12.78 -5.94 -23.29
N ARG A 345 -11.97 -6.60 -22.47
CA ARG A 345 -10.53 -6.33 -22.30
C ARG A 345 -9.79 -7.66 -22.37
N THR A 346 -8.54 -7.66 -22.83
CA THR A 346 -7.69 -8.84 -22.82
C THR A 346 -6.56 -8.60 -21.83
N GLY A 347 -6.47 -9.43 -20.80
CA GLY A 347 -5.37 -9.46 -19.86
C GLY A 347 -4.25 -10.39 -20.30
N THR A 348 -3.07 -10.19 -19.74
CA THR A 348 -1.86 -11.00 -19.96
C THR A 348 -1.39 -11.65 -18.67
N LEU A 349 -0.92 -12.89 -18.78
CA LEU A 349 -0.13 -13.60 -17.79
C LEU A 349 1.30 -13.71 -18.34
N THR A 350 2.28 -13.12 -17.67
CA THR A 350 3.71 -13.28 -17.94
C THR A 350 4.35 -14.21 -16.91
N GLY A 351 5.33 -15.01 -17.36
CA GLY A 351 6.04 -15.99 -16.53
C GLY A 351 5.74 -17.44 -16.95
N THR A 352 6.33 -18.41 -16.25
CA THR A 352 6.11 -19.84 -16.51
C THR A 352 4.83 -20.32 -15.84
N GLY A 353 3.69 -19.97 -16.43
CA GLY A 353 2.37 -20.37 -15.93
C GLY A 353 1.30 -20.52 -17.01
N THR A 354 0.16 -21.06 -16.61
CA THR A 354 -1.05 -21.19 -17.45
C THR A 354 -2.24 -20.60 -16.71
N ILE A 355 -3.12 -19.90 -17.44
CA ILE A 355 -4.39 -19.39 -16.92
C ILE A 355 -5.56 -20.05 -17.66
N THR A 356 -6.51 -20.60 -16.91
CA THR A 356 -7.69 -21.29 -17.44
C THR A 356 -8.97 -20.67 -16.86
N PRO A 357 -9.93 -20.20 -17.67
CA PRO A 357 -11.19 -19.66 -17.14
C PRO A 357 -12.04 -20.77 -16.50
N ARG A 358 -12.54 -20.52 -15.28
CA ARG A 358 -13.59 -21.34 -14.67
C ARG A 358 -14.91 -21.12 -15.40
N PRO A 359 -15.85 -22.10 -15.39
CA PRO A 359 -17.18 -21.91 -15.99
C PRO A 359 -17.92 -20.72 -15.38
N VAL A 360 -18.25 -19.72 -16.20
CA VAL A 360 -18.96 -18.51 -15.76
C VAL A 360 -20.41 -18.86 -15.41
N ALA A 361 -20.72 -18.92 -14.11
CA ALA A 361 -22.07 -19.15 -13.61
C ALA A 361 -22.95 -17.88 -13.64
N THR A 362 -22.34 -16.70 -13.52
CA THR A 362 -23.03 -15.41 -13.40
C THR A 362 -22.36 -14.36 -14.30
N PRO A 363 -23.06 -13.68 -15.22
CA PRO A 363 -22.49 -12.61 -16.03
C PRO A 363 -21.83 -11.52 -15.18
N GLY A 364 -20.64 -11.08 -15.58
CA GLY A 364 -19.84 -10.09 -14.86
C GLY A 364 -18.99 -10.63 -13.70
N LEU A 365 -19.23 -11.87 -13.23
CA LEU A 365 -18.37 -12.56 -12.28
C LEU A 365 -17.52 -13.60 -13.02
N GLN A 366 -16.22 -13.34 -13.12
CA GLN A 366 -15.26 -14.18 -13.83
C GLN A 366 -14.20 -14.68 -12.84
N SER A 367 -13.90 -15.98 -12.90
CA SER A 367 -12.81 -16.57 -12.12
C SER A 367 -11.90 -17.40 -13.03
N TYR A 368 -10.61 -17.44 -12.71
CA TYR A 368 -9.59 -18.15 -13.48
C TYR A 368 -8.70 -18.96 -12.55
N ASP A 369 -8.42 -20.21 -12.93
CA ASP A 369 -7.36 -21.01 -12.31
C ASP A 369 -6.03 -20.66 -12.95
N VAL A 370 -5.08 -20.17 -12.14
CA VAL A 370 -3.70 -19.88 -12.54
C VAL A 370 -2.81 -20.95 -11.94
N ARG A 371 -2.07 -21.68 -12.78
CA ARG A 371 -1.04 -22.64 -12.36
C ARG A 371 0.34 -22.07 -12.70
N SER A 372 1.30 -22.19 -11.80
CA SER A 372 2.69 -21.83 -12.07
C SER A 372 3.67 -22.62 -11.23
N ASP A 373 4.87 -22.79 -11.77
CA ASP A 373 6.03 -23.40 -11.12
C ASP A 373 7.02 -22.32 -10.59
N GLY A 374 6.56 -21.06 -10.47
CA GLY A 374 7.36 -19.90 -10.03
C GLY A 374 6.54 -18.61 -10.00
N SER A 375 7.21 -17.46 -10.07
CA SER A 375 6.52 -16.16 -10.08
C SER A 375 5.82 -15.87 -11.41
N VAL A 376 4.65 -15.26 -11.33
CA VAL A 376 3.83 -14.82 -12.46
C VAL A 376 3.22 -13.45 -12.23
N THR A 377 3.11 -12.66 -13.30
CA THR A 377 2.42 -11.36 -13.27
C THR A 377 1.17 -11.39 -14.14
N LEU A 378 0.03 -10.97 -13.57
CA LEU A 378 -1.24 -10.77 -14.24
C LEU A 378 -1.43 -9.27 -14.50
N ARG A 379 -1.61 -8.86 -15.76
CA ARG A 379 -1.74 -7.44 -16.13
C ARG A 379 -2.93 -7.19 -17.06
N TRP A 380 -3.76 -6.19 -16.77
CA TRP A 380 -4.84 -5.72 -17.67
C TRP A 380 -5.28 -4.29 -17.31
N THR A 381 -5.97 -3.61 -18.23
CA THR A 381 -6.64 -2.33 -17.93
C THR A 381 -8.16 -2.49 -17.85
N TRP A 382 -8.82 -1.62 -17.10
CA TRP A 382 -10.28 -1.53 -17.04
C TRP A 382 -10.76 -0.08 -17.00
N PRO A 383 -11.81 0.30 -17.76
CA PRO A 383 -12.38 1.64 -17.69
C PRO A 383 -13.13 1.84 -16.36
N ALA A 384 -12.83 2.93 -15.67
CA ALA A 384 -13.42 3.23 -14.35
C ALA A 384 -13.63 4.74 -14.15
N GLU A 385 -14.17 5.42 -15.17
CA GLU A 385 -14.42 6.87 -15.19
C GLU A 385 -15.27 7.38 -14.02
N GLU A 386 -16.13 6.53 -13.45
CA GLU A 386 -17.01 6.86 -12.32
C GLU A 386 -16.37 6.61 -10.94
N ALA A 387 -15.14 6.07 -10.89
CA ALA A 387 -14.47 5.75 -9.64
C ALA A 387 -14.08 7.02 -8.86
N VAL A 388 -14.38 7.04 -7.57
CA VAL A 388 -13.95 8.11 -6.66
C VAL A 388 -12.92 7.65 -5.63
N THR A 389 -12.81 6.35 -5.39
CA THR A 389 -11.81 5.76 -4.48
C THR A 389 -11.48 4.33 -4.89
N LEU A 390 -10.28 3.89 -4.52
CA LEU A 390 -9.92 2.48 -4.44
C LEU A 390 -10.05 2.07 -2.97
N TRP A 391 -10.93 1.12 -2.66
CA TRP A 391 -10.95 0.46 -1.36
C TRP A 391 -10.03 -0.77 -1.42
N ARG A 392 -9.19 -0.93 -0.40
CA ARG A 392 -8.33 -2.10 -0.17
C ARG A 392 -8.09 -2.29 1.35
N PRO A 393 -7.68 -3.46 1.84
CA PRO A 393 -7.27 -3.61 3.23
C PRO A 393 -6.03 -2.74 3.54
N THR A 394 -5.80 -2.45 4.84
CA THR A 394 -4.64 -1.70 5.36
C THR A 394 -4.30 -0.42 4.57
N GLN A 395 -5.33 0.37 4.25
CA GLN A 395 -5.23 1.64 3.53
C GLN A 395 -5.23 2.88 4.45
N ASP A 396 -5.44 2.68 5.76
CA ASP A 396 -5.44 3.70 6.81
C ASP A 396 -6.35 4.90 6.48
N SER A 397 -5.79 6.10 6.52
CA SER A 397 -6.46 7.36 6.17
C SER A 397 -6.49 7.64 4.65
N ARG A 398 -5.81 6.84 3.81
CA ARG A 398 -5.77 7.03 2.35
C ARG A 398 -7.09 6.58 1.74
N ARG A 399 -7.69 7.45 0.90
CA ARG A 399 -8.96 7.24 0.19
C ARG A 399 -8.96 7.79 -1.24
N ASN A 400 -7.77 7.95 -1.80
CA ASN A 400 -7.58 8.40 -3.17
C ASN A 400 -7.56 7.21 -4.14
N LEU A 401 -7.71 7.51 -5.44
CA LEU A 401 -7.17 6.65 -6.49
C LEU A 401 -5.65 6.88 -6.53
N PRO A 402 -4.81 5.83 -6.39
CA PRO A 402 -3.37 5.95 -6.63
C PRO A 402 -3.08 5.98 -8.14
N THR A 403 -1.94 6.54 -8.54
CA THR A 403 -1.33 6.28 -9.85
C THR A 403 -0.90 4.83 -9.95
N ASP A 404 -0.78 4.27 -11.16
CA ASP A 404 -0.33 2.89 -11.37
C ASP A 404 1.04 2.61 -10.69
N TRP A 405 2.06 3.41 -11.00
CA TRP A 405 3.39 3.37 -10.36
C TRP A 405 3.37 3.64 -8.84
N GLY A 406 2.36 4.35 -8.33
CA GLY A 406 2.18 4.62 -6.90
C GLY A 406 1.36 3.56 -6.16
N SER A 407 0.80 2.58 -6.87
CA SER A 407 -0.22 1.67 -6.36
C SER A 407 0.30 0.36 -5.78
N HIS A 408 1.48 -0.11 -6.21
CA HIS A 408 2.18 -1.33 -5.78
C HIS A 408 2.21 -1.51 -4.26
N ARG A 409 1.85 -2.69 -3.76
CA ARG A 409 1.82 -3.03 -2.33
C ARG A 409 2.13 -4.51 -2.18
N ASP A 410 3.20 -4.81 -1.46
CA ASP A 410 3.53 -6.17 -1.04
C ASP A 410 2.52 -6.63 0.04
N VAL A 411 1.74 -7.65 -0.32
CA VAL A 411 0.73 -8.34 0.47
C VAL A 411 1.28 -9.72 0.84
N ARG A 412 1.27 -10.03 2.14
CA ARG A 412 1.79 -11.28 2.68
C ARG A 412 0.77 -12.02 3.56
N SER A 413 1.04 -13.29 3.89
CA SER A 413 0.22 -14.04 4.85
C SER A 413 0.12 -13.33 6.21
N VAL A 414 1.16 -12.54 6.53
CA VAL A 414 1.30 -11.70 7.73
C VAL A 414 1.15 -10.20 7.46
N ARG A 415 0.64 -9.76 6.29
CA ARG A 415 0.39 -8.34 6.02
C ARG A 415 -0.67 -8.09 4.94
N SER A 416 -1.72 -7.34 5.28
CA SER A 416 -2.85 -7.01 4.40
C SER A 416 -3.60 -8.24 3.86
N ALA A 417 -4.33 -8.11 2.73
CA ALA A 417 -4.98 -9.22 2.03
C ALA A 417 -5.10 -8.92 0.51
N PRO A 418 -5.08 -9.94 -0.38
CA PRO A 418 -4.99 -9.75 -1.82
C PRO A 418 -6.37 -9.47 -2.43
N ALA A 419 -6.96 -8.34 -2.07
CA ALA A 419 -8.26 -7.90 -2.58
C ALA A 419 -8.35 -6.37 -2.68
N ALA A 420 -9.03 -5.87 -3.72
CA ALA A 420 -9.35 -4.45 -3.86
C ALA A 420 -10.66 -4.25 -4.63
N THR A 421 -11.30 -3.09 -4.44
CA THR A 421 -12.48 -2.69 -5.21
C THR A 421 -12.46 -1.20 -5.55
N LEU A 422 -12.71 -0.88 -6.81
CA LEU A 422 -12.97 0.49 -7.25
C LEU A 422 -14.43 0.84 -6.99
N VAL A 423 -14.66 1.98 -6.35
CA VAL A 423 -15.99 2.37 -5.84
C VAL A 423 -16.46 3.69 -6.49
N ASP A 424 -17.71 3.71 -6.95
CA ASP A 424 -18.36 4.90 -7.51
C ASP A 424 -18.86 5.87 -6.42
N ALA A 425 -19.32 7.05 -6.83
CA ALA A 425 -19.87 8.07 -5.94
C ALA A 425 -21.23 7.69 -5.27
N GLN A 426 -21.79 6.52 -5.58
CA GLN A 426 -23.04 5.97 -5.03
C GLN A 426 -22.83 4.60 -4.36
N ASP A 427 -21.61 4.34 -3.89
CA ASP A 427 -21.23 3.15 -3.13
C ASP A 427 -21.35 1.82 -3.90
N ARG A 428 -21.25 1.86 -5.23
CA ARG A 428 -21.22 0.66 -6.07
C ARG A 428 -19.80 0.22 -6.41
N ALA A 429 -19.57 -1.08 -6.47
CA ALA A 429 -18.37 -1.63 -7.09
C ALA A 429 -18.42 -1.44 -8.61
N ILE A 430 -17.36 -0.89 -9.18
CA ILE A 430 -17.12 -0.84 -10.63
C ILE A 430 -16.42 -2.12 -11.07
N VAL A 431 -15.36 -2.50 -10.33
CA VAL A 431 -14.71 -3.80 -10.41
C VAL A 431 -14.09 -4.13 -9.05
N THR A 432 -14.29 -5.38 -8.62
CA THR A 432 -13.69 -5.97 -7.42
C THR A 432 -12.81 -7.13 -7.83
N VAL A 433 -11.58 -7.15 -7.36
CA VAL A 433 -10.57 -8.14 -7.71
C VAL A 433 -10.05 -8.80 -6.43
N SER A 434 -9.87 -10.11 -6.45
CA SER A 434 -9.20 -10.85 -5.39
C SER A 434 -8.42 -12.04 -5.91
N LEU A 435 -7.39 -12.43 -5.16
CA LEU A 435 -6.73 -13.73 -5.31
C LEU A 435 -7.29 -14.71 -4.27
N SER A 436 -7.14 -16.01 -4.52
CA SER A 436 -7.54 -17.05 -3.57
C SER A 436 -6.74 -16.99 -2.28
N SER A 437 -7.33 -17.51 -1.21
CA SER A 437 -6.79 -17.57 0.15
C SER A 437 -5.47 -18.35 0.27
N ASN A 438 -5.03 -19.06 -0.77
CA ASN A 438 -3.77 -19.81 -0.76
C ASN A 438 -2.55 -19.04 -1.32
N VAL A 439 -2.72 -17.84 -1.87
CA VAL A 439 -1.58 -16.94 -2.14
C VAL A 439 -0.97 -16.51 -0.79
N ARG A 440 0.37 -16.58 -0.68
CA ARG A 440 1.11 -16.15 0.53
C ARG A 440 1.85 -14.84 0.35
N ASP A 441 2.34 -14.55 -0.85
CA ASP A 441 3.14 -13.37 -1.18
C ASP A 441 2.74 -12.90 -2.58
N CYS A 442 2.39 -11.62 -2.70
CA CYS A 442 2.23 -10.95 -3.97
C CYS A 442 2.38 -9.43 -3.86
N ASP A 443 2.94 -8.79 -4.89
CA ASP A 443 2.71 -7.37 -5.14
C ASP A 443 1.35 -7.16 -5.81
N PHE A 444 0.52 -6.29 -5.22
CA PHE A 444 -0.86 -6.05 -5.62
C PHE A 444 -1.07 -4.58 -6.01
N ALA A 445 -0.89 -4.28 -7.30
CA ALA A 445 -1.04 -2.93 -7.86
C ALA A 445 -2.38 -2.75 -8.57
N VAL A 446 -3.10 -1.68 -8.20
CA VAL A 446 -4.30 -1.17 -8.89
C VAL A 446 -4.25 0.34 -8.87
N GLY A 447 -4.05 0.98 -10.02
CA GLY A 447 -3.90 2.44 -10.08
C GLY A 447 -4.15 3.04 -11.46
N VAL A 448 -4.30 4.36 -11.48
CA VAL A 448 -4.61 5.13 -12.68
C VAL A 448 -3.42 5.12 -13.62
N ASN A 449 -3.63 4.63 -14.84
CA ASN A 449 -2.68 4.80 -15.92
C ASN A 449 -2.96 6.12 -16.64
N GLU A 450 -2.06 7.10 -16.47
CA GLU A 450 -2.31 8.50 -16.84
C GLU A 450 -2.40 8.71 -18.36
N GLU A 451 -1.75 7.87 -19.17
CA GLU A 451 -1.79 7.97 -20.64
C GLU A 451 -3.11 7.48 -21.27
N THR A 452 -3.85 6.63 -20.56
CA THR A 452 -5.12 6.05 -21.05
C THR A 452 -6.34 6.54 -20.27
N ALA A 453 -6.16 7.09 -19.08
CA ALA A 453 -7.21 7.36 -18.09
C ALA A 453 -8.03 6.09 -17.70
N GLU A 454 -7.47 4.90 -17.91
CA GLU A 454 -8.00 3.64 -17.38
C GLU A 454 -7.30 3.26 -16.07
N GLN A 455 -7.83 2.26 -15.38
CA GLN A 455 -7.19 1.67 -14.21
C GLN A 455 -6.36 0.46 -14.67
N LEU A 456 -5.06 0.51 -14.42
CA LEU A 456 -4.16 -0.62 -14.60
C LEU A 456 -4.23 -1.52 -13.37
N PHE A 457 -4.36 -2.82 -13.62
CA PHE A 457 -4.20 -3.88 -12.65
C PHE A 457 -2.91 -4.61 -12.99
N GLU A 458 -2.02 -4.75 -12.01
CA GLU A 458 -0.79 -5.53 -12.12
C GLU A 458 -0.59 -6.31 -10.82
N LEU A 459 -0.74 -7.62 -10.89
CA LEU A 459 -0.67 -8.52 -9.74
C LEU A 459 0.48 -9.50 -9.95
N THR A 460 1.57 -9.36 -9.20
CA THR A 460 2.75 -10.24 -9.29
C THR A 460 2.75 -11.20 -8.10
N VAL A 461 2.50 -12.48 -8.35
CA VAL A 461 2.45 -13.54 -7.34
C VAL A 461 3.80 -14.26 -7.26
N THR A 462 4.25 -14.55 -6.04
CA THR A 462 5.61 -15.03 -5.73
C THR A 462 5.62 -16.28 -4.84
N ASP A 463 4.74 -16.38 -3.84
CA ASP A 463 4.54 -17.57 -2.98
C ASP A 463 3.05 -17.97 -2.94
N VAL A 464 2.78 -19.26 -3.09
CA VAL A 464 1.46 -19.89 -3.05
C VAL A 464 1.54 -21.22 -2.30
N GLU A 465 0.57 -21.49 -1.41
CA GLU A 465 0.36 -22.81 -0.85
C GLU A 465 -0.23 -23.74 -1.93
N GLY A 466 0.65 -24.45 -2.63
CA GLY A 466 0.34 -25.38 -3.72
C GLY A 466 0.73 -24.87 -5.11
N GLU A 467 0.36 -25.62 -6.15
CA GLU A 467 0.79 -25.36 -7.55
C GLU A 467 -0.11 -24.35 -8.30
N SER A 468 -1.12 -23.78 -7.63
CA SER A 468 -2.15 -22.99 -8.30
C SER A 468 -2.97 -22.11 -7.37
N PHE A 469 -3.39 -20.94 -7.88
CA PHE A 469 -4.29 -20.01 -7.21
C PHE A 469 -5.45 -19.60 -8.14
N ALA A 470 -6.49 -18.98 -7.58
CA ALA A 470 -7.59 -18.41 -8.34
C ALA A 470 -7.45 -16.88 -8.44
N LEU A 471 -7.73 -16.34 -9.62
CA LEU A 471 -8.01 -14.92 -9.83
C LEU A 471 -9.53 -14.74 -9.96
N ARG A 472 -10.15 -13.94 -9.09
CA ARG A 472 -11.57 -13.56 -9.17
C ARG A 472 -11.70 -12.09 -9.56
N ILE A 473 -12.54 -11.81 -10.55
CA ILE A 473 -12.86 -10.46 -11.04
C ILE A 473 -14.37 -10.32 -11.15
N ASP A 474 -14.94 -9.33 -10.46
CA ASP A 474 -16.37 -9.08 -10.35
C ASP A 474 -16.71 -7.65 -10.79
N THR A 475 -17.45 -7.55 -11.89
CA THR A 475 -17.84 -6.30 -12.57
C THR A 475 -19.35 -6.08 -12.52
N ARG A 476 -20.05 -6.77 -11.60
CA ARG A 476 -21.49 -6.62 -11.40
C ARG A 476 -21.81 -5.33 -10.67
N THR A 477 -22.79 -4.58 -11.16
CA THR A 477 -23.29 -3.36 -10.53
C THR A 477 -24.04 -3.69 -9.23
N GLN A 478 -23.33 -3.64 -8.10
CA GLN A 478 -23.82 -3.93 -6.75
C GLN A 478 -23.10 -3.05 -5.72
N HIS A 479 -23.60 -2.97 -4.49
CA HIS A 479 -22.92 -2.21 -3.42
C HIS A 479 -21.51 -2.78 -3.17
N PHE A 480 -20.49 -1.94 -2.96
CA PHE A 480 -19.10 -2.43 -2.86
C PHE A 480 -18.90 -3.43 -1.72
N ALA A 481 -19.55 -3.21 -0.57
CA ALA A 481 -19.58 -4.16 0.53
C ALA A 481 -20.16 -5.56 0.18
N GLU A 482 -21.08 -5.64 -0.79
CA GLU A 482 -21.62 -6.92 -1.27
C GLU A 482 -20.61 -7.64 -2.17
N ALA A 483 -19.83 -6.88 -2.96
CA ALA A 483 -18.76 -7.44 -3.76
C ALA A 483 -17.63 -8.02 -2.88
N LEU A 484 -17.29 -7.35 -1.78
CA LEU A 484 -16.31 -7.80 -0.79
C LEU A 484 -16.81 -8.97 0.08
N ARG A 485 -18.12 -9.02 0.38
CA ARG A 485 -18.75 -10.23 0.95
C ARG A 485 -18.53 -11.43 0.04
N GLY A 486 -18.76 -11.26 -1.27
CA GLY A 486 -18.52 -12.32 -2.26
C GLY A 486 -17.05 -12.72 -2.48
N VAL A 487 -16.08 -11.96 -1.94
CA VAL A 487 -14.67 -12.37 -1.81
C VAL A 487 -14.49 -13.21 -0.54
N SER A 488 -15.02 -12.72 0.59
CA SER A 488 -14.98 -13.39 1.89
C SER A 488 -15.67 -14.76 1.87
N ASP A 489 -16.76 -14.89 1.10
CA ASP A 489 -17.50 -16.13 0.88
C ASP A 489 -16.66 -17.16 0.09
N GLU A 490 -15.86 -16.73 -0.90
CA GLU A 490 -14.96 -17.64 -1.64
C GLU A 490 -13.81 -18.10 -0.74
N TRP A 491 -13.15 -17.20 -0.02
CA TRP A 491 -12.12 -17.56 0.98
C TRP A 491 -12.67 -18.49 2.07
N THR A 492 -13.93 -18.30 2.49
CA THR A 492 -14.61 -19.18 3.44
C THR A 492 -14.81 -20.58 2.85
N ALA A 493 -15.20 -20.67 1.57
CA ALA A 493 -15.39 -21.95 0.88
C ALA A 493 -14.06 -22.68 0.59
N GLU A 494 -12.98 -21.94 0.32
CA GLU A 494 -11.63 -22.49 0.10
C GLU A 494 -10.99 -23.03 1.38
N LEU A 495 -11.08 -22.30 2.49
CA LEU A 495 -10.50 -22.69 3.77
C LEU A 495 -11.36 -23.72 4.51
N ALA A 496 -12.68 -23.72 4.31
CA ALA A 496 -13.63 -24.70 4.82
C ALA A 496 -13.43 -25.01 6.33
N ASP A 497 -13.10 -26.26 6.67
CA ASP A 497 -12.91 -26.74 8.05
C ASP A 497 -11.56 -26.34 8.68
N ARG A 498 -10.64 -25.74 7.91
CA ARG A 498 -9.39 -25.17 8.44
C ARG A 498 -9.64 -23.92 9.29
N ILE A 499 -10.74 -23.21 9.05
CA ILE A 499 -11.09 -21.94 9.71
C ILE A 499 -11.30 -22.16 11.22
N ALA A 500 -10.70 -21.32 12.06
CA ALA A 500 -10.90 -21.37 13.51
C ALA A 500 -12.38 -21.18 13.86
N ARG A 501 -12.86 -21.83 14.93
CA ARG A 501 -14.17 -21.49 15.48
C ARG A 501 -14.05 -20.23 16.34
N VAL A 502 -14.91 -19.24 16.11
CA VAL A 502 -15.05 -18.07 17.00
C VAL A 502 -15.91 -18.47 18.21
N PRO A 503 -15.41 -18.35 19.46
CA PRO A 503 -16.24 -18.53 20.65
C PRO A 503 -17.18 -17.33 20.86
N ASP A 504 -18.38 -17.55 21.41
CA ASP A 504 -19.36 -16.46 21.62
C ASP A 504 -18.82 -15.32 22.50
N VAL A 505 -17.92 -15.66 23.45
CA VAL A 505 -17.24 -14.69 24.33
C VAL A 505 -16.29 -13.75 23.58
N ALA A 506 -15.92 -14.06 22.34
CA ALA A 506 -15.18 -13.15 21.46
C ALA A 506 -16.08 -12.08 20.80
N ARG A 507 -17.41 -12.12 21.00
CA ARG A 507 -18.39 -11.14 20.50
C ARG A 507 -19.01 -10.27 21.60
N THR A 508 -18.56 -10.45 22.84
CA THR A 508 -18.97 -9.67 24.01
C THR A 508 -17.86 -8.70 24.42
N ALA A 509 -18.25 -7.58 25.04
CA ALA A 509 -17.32 -6.53 25.41
C ALA A 509 -16.14 -7.05 26.26
N MET A 510 -14.96 -6.46 26.07
CA MET A 510 -13.75 -6.82 26.81
C MET A 510 -13.17 -5.60 27.51
N TYR A 511 -12.52 -5.83 28.65
CA TYR A 511 -11.62 -4.85 29.24
C TYR A 511 -10.21 -5.06 28.68
N SER A 512 -9.45 -4.00 28.46
CA SER A 512 -8.01 -4.08 28.16
C SER A 512 -7.24 -3.12 29.06
N THR A 513 -6.05 -3.51 29.52
CA THR A 513 -5.24 -2.69 30.43
C THR A 513 -4.36 -1.66 29.74
N TRP A 514 -4.31 -1.61 28.41
CA TRP A 514 -3.27 -0.86 27.69
C TRP A 514 -3.30 0.65 27.96
N TYR A 515 -4.46 1.31 27.87
CA TYR A 515 -4.60 2.75 28.10
C TYR A 515 -4.93 3.12 29.55
N SER A 516 -5.24 2.15 30.42
CA SER A 516 -5.38 2.38 31.86
C SER A 516 -4.03 2.33 32.59
N ASP A 517 -3.23 1.30 32.29
CA ASP A 517 -2.02 0.96 33.05
C ASP A 517 -0.75 1.16 32.21
N HIS A 518 -0.83 1.00 30.87
CA HIS A 518 0.33 0.73 30.03
C HIS A 518 1.24 -0.35 30.68
N GLN A 519 2.56 -0.18 30.62
CA GLN A 519 3.54 -1.04 31.27
C GLN A 519 3.54 -0.99 32.81
N HIS A 520 2.62 -0.27 33.47
CA HIS A 520 2.50 -0.26 34.94
C HIS A 520 1.49 -1.31 35.47
N VAL A 521 1.12 -2.28 34.63
CA VAL A 521 0.15 -3.32 34.96
C VAL A 521 0.65 -4.26 36.06
N SER A 522 -0.28 -4.72 36.92
CA SER A 522 0.01 -5.58 38.07
C SER A 522 -1.14 -6.54 38.36
N ALA A 523 -0.88 -7.60 39.13
CA ALA A 523 -1.93 -8.52 39.56
C ALA A 523 -3.08 -7.81 40.31
N GLU A 524 -2.76 -6.77 41.11
CA GLU A 524 -3.77 -5.99 41.84
C GLU A 524 -4.60 -5.09 40.91
N SER A 525 -3.98 -4.39 39.96
CA SER A 525 -4.71 -3.54 39.02
C SER A 525 -5.59 -4.36 38.08
N VAL A 526 -5.09 -5.48 37.54
CA VAL A 526 -5.89 -6.42 36.74
C VAL A 526 -7.10 -6.96 37.53
N GLU A 527 -6.94 -7.31 38.82
CA GLU A 527 -8.06 -7.77 39.66
C GLU A 527 -9.07 -6.66 39.97
N ARG A 528 -8.64 -5.39 40.07
CA ARG A 528 -9.52 -4.22 40.16
C ARG A 528 -10.33 -4.05 38.87
N HIS A 529 -9.65 -4.01 37.74
CA HIS A 529 -10.23 -3.83 36.40
C HIS A 529 -11.19 -4.94 36.01
N ALA A 530 -10.82 -6.20 36.23
CA ALA A 530 -11.69 -7.35 36.00
C ALA A 530 -13.00 -7.25 36.80
N ARG A 531 -12.92 -6.82 38.07
CA ARG A 531 -14.10 -6.61 38.93
C ARG A 531 -14.96 -5.45 38.43
N ALA A 532 -14.35 -4.34 38.04
CA ALA A 532 -15.06 -3.19 37.49
C ALA A 532 -15.75 -3.53 36.16
N GLY A 533 -15.01 -4.09 35.19
CA GLY A 533 -15.54 -4.49 33.88
C GLY A 533 -16.69 -5.50 33.96
N THR A 534 -16.64 -6.44 34.91
CA THR A 534 -17.76 -7.36 35.18
C THR A 534 -19.08 -6.60 35.47
N ALA A 535 -19.01 -5.49 36.21
CA ALA A 535 -20.18 -4.67 36.53
C ALA A 535 -20.75 -3.87 35.34
N TYR A 536 -20.02 -3.80 34.22
CA TYR A 536 -20.46 -3.21 32.95
C TYR A 536 -20.79 -4.26 31.88
N GLY A 537 -20.64 -5.55 32.18
CA GLY A 537 -20.93 -6.65 31.26
C GLY A 537 -19.76 -7.03 30.34
N CYS A 538 -18.53 -6.59 30.64
CA CYS A 538 -17.36 -7.19 30.01
C CYS A 538 -17.23 -8.66 30.44
N THR A 539 -16.70 -9.51 29.56
CA THR A 539 -16.59 -10.97 29.79
C THR A 539 -15.16 -11.50 29.74
N ALA A 540 -14.22 -10.69 29.27
CA ALA A 540 -12.79 -10.97 29.32
C ALA A 540 -12.01 -9.73 29.75
N VAL A 541 -10.85 -9.95 30.37
CA VAL A 541 -9.78 -8.97 30.51
C VAL A 541 -8.60 -9.37 29.63
N ILE A 542 -8.17 -8.44 28.78
CA ILE A 542 -6.94 -8.48 28.01
C ILE A 542 -5.88 -7.77 28.84
N VAL A 543 -4.90 -8.54 29.32
CA VAL A 543 -3.73 -8.01 30.04
C VAL A 543 -2.66 -7.74 29.00
N ASP A 544 -2.46 -6.45 28.74
CA ASP A 544 -1.59 -5.93 27.68
C ASP A 544 -0.11 -5.83 28.14
N ASP A 545 0.75 -5.21 27.34
CA ASP A 545 2.21 -5.13 27.59
C ASP A 545 2.58 -4.56 28.97
N GLY A 546 3.56 -5.20 29.62
CA GLY A 546 4.14 -4.77 30.90
C GLY A 546 4.29 -5.88 31.94
N TRP A 547 3.50 -6.95 31.85
CA TRP A 547 3.49 -8.06 32.81
C TRP A 547 4.82 -8.83 32.89
N GLN A 548 5.65 -8.71 31.86
CA GLN A 548 6.92 -9.41 31.65
C GLN A 548 8.18 -8.55 31.93
N THR A 549 8.04 -7.28 32.35
CA THR A 549 9.18 -6.39 32.57
C THR A 549 8.99 -5.44 33.77
N ASP A 550 10.04 -5.29 34.60
CA ASP A 550 10.10 -4.23 35.62
C ASP A 550 10.56 -2.88 35.03
N ASP A 551 10.99 -2.86 33.77
CA ASP A 551 11.47 -1.68 33.06
C ASP A 551 10.38 -1.06 32.20
N THR A 552 9.65 -0.09 32.78
CA THR A 552 8.48 0.56 32.16
C THR A 552 8.84 1.70 31.19
N ARG A 553 10.03 1.65 30.56
CA ARG A 553 10.54 2.68 29.64
C ARG A 553 10.17 2.42 28.17
N ARG A 554 9.21 1.53 27.90
CA ARG A 554 8.72 1.15 26.56
C ARG A 554 9.78 0.55 25.62
N GLY A 555 10.83 -0.06 26.18
CA GLY A 555 11.89 -0.73 25.41
C GLY A 555 11.82 -2.25 25.52
N TYR A 556 12.07 -2.96 24.42
CA TYR A 556 11.95 -4.41 24.33
C TYR A 556 13.27 -5.19 24.54
N ALA A 557 14.32 -4.53 25.05
CA ALA A 557 15.65 -5.12 25.25
C ALA A 557 15.69 -6.38 26.16
N TYR A 558 14.64 -6.62 26.96
CA TYR A 558 14.50 -7.79 27.85
C TYR A 558 13.40 -8.79 27.39
N CYS A 559 12.73 -8.57 26.26
CA CYS A 559 11.64 -9.43 25.79
C CYS A 559 12.13 -10.74 25.12
N GLY A 560 11.22 -11.66 24.81
CA GLY A 560 11.52 -12.92 24.09
C GLY A 560 11.38 -14.17 24.96
N ASP A 561 11.69 -14.09 26.26
CA ASP A 561 11.45 -15.22 27.17
C ASP A 561 9.98 -15.32 27.62
N TRP A 562 9.23 -14.21 27.62
CA TRP A 562 7.80 -14.11 27.97
C TRP A 562 7.44 -14.71 29.34
N GLU A 563 8.20 -14.34 30.37
CA GLU A 563 7.99 -14.75 31.77
C GLU A 563 7.49 -13.57 32.63
N PRO A 564 6.61 -13.79 33.61
CA PRO A 564 6.08 -12.73 34.46
C PRO A 564 7.13 -12.22 35.46
N THR A 565 7.12 -10.92 35.77
CA THR A 565 7.98 -10.40 36.85
C THR A 565 7.47 -10.83 38.22
N SER A 566 8.39 -11.22 39.10
CA SER A 566 8.05 -11.58 40.47
C SER A 566 7.68 -10.39 41.36
N GLN A 567 7.81 -9.14 40.85
CA GLN A 567 7.43 -7.94 41.59
C GLN A 567 5.93 -7.63 41.41
N THR A 568 5.45 -7.61 40.17
CA THR A 568 4.05 -7.26 39.84
C THR A 568 3.14 -8.49 39.69
N PHE A 569 3.71 -9.66 39.37
CA PHE A 569 3.00 -10.94 39.20
C PHE A 569 3.68 -12.11 39.95
N PRO A 570 3.82 -12.05 41.29
CA PRO A 570 4.56 -13.05 42.09
C PRO A 570 4.02 -14.49 42.04
N ASP A 571 2.71 -14.66 41.74
CA ASP A 571 2.09 -15.96 41.45
C ASP A 571 1.01 -15.76 40.37
N MET A 572 1.45 -15.84 39.11
CA MET A 572 0.60 -15.68 37.93
C MET A 572 -0.55 -16.68 37.89
N ALA A 573 -0.32 -17.93 38.28
CA ALA A 573 -1.36 -18.96 38.28
C ALA A 573 -2.43 -18.69 39.36
N ALA A 574 -2.06 -18.20 40.54
CA ALA A 574 -3.03 -17.78 41.55
C ALA A 574 -3.76 -16.50 41.15
N HIS A 575 -3.09 -15.57 40.45
CA HIS A 575 -3.71 -14.37 39.93
C HIS A 575 -4.79 -14.68 38.88
N VAL A 576 -4.47 -15.47 37.84
CA VAL A 576 -5.43 -15.89 36.82
C VAL A 576 -6.65 -16.59 37.44
N ARG A 577 -6.44 -17.47 38.44
CA ARG A 577 -7.55 -18.08 39.20
C ARG A 577 -8.47 -17.06 39.89
N ARG A 578 -7.92 -15.98 40.49
CA ARG A 578 -8.73 -14.93 41.11
C ARG A 578 -9.53 -14.11 40.09
N VAL A 579 -9.00 -13.93 38.87
CA VAL A 579 -9.75 -13.33 37.75
C VAL A 579 -10.87 -14.26 37.28
N HIS A 580 -10.64 -15.58 37.20
CA HIS A 580 -11.69 -16.56 36.91
C HIS A 580 -12.78 -16.61 37.98
N GLU A 581 -12.45 -16.42 39.25
CA GLU A 581 -13.41 -16.32 40.36
C GLU A 581 -14.34 -15.08 40.24
N LEU A 582 -13.98 -14.08 39.45
CA LEU A 582 -14.83 -12.94 39.07
C LEU A 582 -15.72 -13.22 37.86
N GLY A 583 -15.55 -14.37 37.19
CA GLY A 583 -16.28 -14.74 35.98
C GLY A 583 -15.70 -14.19 34.67
N GLN A 584 -14.52 -13.57 34.70
CA GLN A 584 -13.83 -13.08 33.50
C GLN A 584 -12.98 -14.18 32.86
N ARG A 585 -12.92 -14.19 31.52
CA ARG A 585 -11.83 -14.83 30.76
C ARG A 585 -10.55 -13.99 30.86
N TYR A 586 -9.40 -14.64 30.82
CA TYR A 586 -8.08 -14.01 30.88
C TYR A 586 -7.37 -14.18 29.54
N VAL A 587 -7.11 -13.07 28.84
CA VAL A 587 -6.34 -13.02 27.60
C VAL A 587 -5.01 -12.31 27.87
N LEU A 588 -3.89 -12.87 27.44
CA LEU A 588 -2.55 -12.32 27.71
C LEU A 588 -1.86 -11.85 26.44
N TRP A 589 -1.32 -10.65 26.44
CA TRP A 589 -0.55 -10.09 25.33
C TRP A 589 0.86 -10.69 25.24
N LEU A 590 1.31 -10.94 24.01
CA LEU A 590 2.64 -11.39 23.62
C LEU A 590 3.03 -10.71 22.31
N ALA A 591 4.32 -10.44 22.11
CA ALA A 591 4.90 -10.12 20.81
C ALA A 591 5.89 -11.21 20.35
N PRO A 592 5.42 -12.42 19.96
CA PRO A 592 6.30 -13.57 19.69
C PRO A 592 7.52 -13.30 18.78
N PRO A 593 7.44 -12.48 17.71
CA PRO A 593 8.61 -12.21 16.86
C PRO A 593 9.79 -11.58 17.59
N LEU A 594 9.57 -10.86 18.69
CA LEU A 594 10.59 -10.00 19.28
C LEU A 594 11.47 -10.75 20.29
N ILE A 595 12.79 -10.54 20.19
CA ILE A 595 13.78 -10.97 21.18
C ILE A 595 14.72 -9.83 21.54
N GLY A 596 14.85 -9.57 22.83
CA GLY A 596 15.76 -8.56 23.38
C GLY A 596 17.17 -9.11 23.61
N VAL A 597 18.19 -8.25 23.46
CA VAL A 597 19.61 -8.58 23.71
C VAL A 597 19.95 -8.97 25.16
N HIS A 598 19.02 -8.78 26.10
CA HIS A 598 19.15 -9.17 27.50
C HIS A 598 18.25 -10.35 27.90
N SER A 599 17.56 -10.97 26.95
CA SER A 599 16.82 -12.22 27.18
C SER A 599 17.75 -13.40 27.48
N LYS A 600 17.27 -14.37 28.24
CA LYS A 600 17.96 -15.63 28.54
C LYS A 600 18.14 -16.47 27.28
N ALA A 601 17.19 -16.38 26.33
CA ALA A 601 17.27 -17.05 25.04
C ALA A 601 18.25 -16.41 24.05
N TRP A 602 18.70 -15.16 24.26
CA TRP A 602 19.52 -14.40 23.30
C TRP A 602 20.76 -15.15 22.83
N ASP A 603 21.59 -15.67 23.74
CA ASP A 603 22.83 -16.36 23.37
C ASP A 603 22.62 -17.64 22.55
N ARG A 604 21.41 -18.21 22.58
CA ARG A 604 21.01 -19.38 21.77
C ARG A 604 20.43 -18.98 20.41
N LEU A 605 19.76 -17.83 20.30
CA LEU A 605 18.91 -17.48 19.14
C LEU A 605 19.35 -16.22 18.37
N LYS A 606 20.33 -15.45 18.84
CA LYS A 606 20.82 -14.23 18.17
C LYS A 606 21.23 -14.44 16.70
N ASP A 607 21.83 -15.59 16.39
CA ASP A 607 22.25 -15.98 15.04
C ASP A 607 21.08 -16.59 14.21
N ARG A 608 19.83 -16.33 14.61
CA ARG A 608 18.57 -16.83 14.02
C ARG A 608 17.53 -15.71 13.92
N THR A 609 17.93 -14.57 13.37
CA THR A 609 17.12 -13.35 13.32
C THR A 609 17.02 -12.77 11.90
N LEU A 610 15.92 -12.05 11.64
CA LEU A 610 15.70 -11.22 10.45
C LEU A 610 16.23 -9.77 10.66
N GLY A 611 17.31 -9.65 11.43
CA GLY A 611 17.90 -8.37 11.84
C GLY A 611 17.15 -7.67 12.99
N PHE A 612 17.62 -6.46 13.31
CA PHE A 612 17.05 -5.65 14.39
C PHE A 612 15.77 -4.91 13.95
N ALA A 613 14.84 -4.74 14.89
CA ALA A 613 13.64 -3.91 14.77
C ALA A 613 13.86 -2.52 15.38
N ASP A 614 14.61 -2.45 16.48
CA ASP A 614 14.91 -1.20 17.20
C ASP A 614 16.37 -1.20 17.69
N GLY A 615 17.10 -0.12 17.33
CA GLY A 615 18.29 0.38 18.04
C GLY A 615 19.44 -0.58 18.34
N GLU A 616 19.59 -1.69 17.62
CA GLU A 616 20.48 -2.83 17.98
C GLU A 616 20.17 -3.48 19.36
N VAL A 617 18.97 -3.26 19.91
CA VAL A 617 18.55 -3.78 21.24
C VAL A 617 17.43 -4.82 21.17
N THR A 618 16.63 -4.81 20.11
CA THR A 618 15.54 -5.78 19.90
C THR A 618 15.58 -6.31 18.47
N ALA A 619 15.64 -7.64 18.30
CA ALA A 619 15.68 -8.31 17.00
C ALA A 619 14.40 -9.10 16.72
N VAL A 620 14.14 -9.35 15.43
CA VAL A 620 13.05 -10.21 14.97
C VAL A 620 13.58 -11.63 14.81
N LEU A 621 13.02 -12.61 15.52
CA LEU A 621 13.34 -14.03 15.40
C LEU A 621 12.88 -14.58 14.03
N ASP A 622 13.72 -15.40 13.39
CA ASP A 622 13.44 -16.01 12.09
C ASP A 622 12.72 -17.36 12.25
N PRO A 623 11.42 -17.45 11.91
CA PRO A 623 10.60 -18.64 12.14
C PRO A 623 10.88 -19.76 11.14
N ARG A 624 11.77 -19.55 10.16
CA ARG A 624 12.20 -20.61 9.21
C ARG A 624 13.05 -21.69 9.89
N TYR A 625 13.59 -21.41 11.09
CA TYR A 625 14.39 -22.35 11.86
C TYR A 625 13.55 -23.16 12.87
N PRO A 626 13.68 -24.50 12.92
CA PRO A 626 12.99 -25.33 13.90
C PRO A 626 13.21 -24.89 15.35
N GLU A 627 14.46 -24.58 15.74
CA GLU A 627 14.81 -24.20 17.11
C GLU A 627 14.21 -22.85 17.54
N VAL A 628 13.91 -21.97 16.59
CA VAL A 628 13.17 -20.73 16.84
C VAL A 628 11.70 -21.06 17.07
N ARG A 629 11.07 -21.84 16.19
CA ARG A 629 9.65 -22.21 16.35
C ARG A 629 9.39 -22.99 17.63
N GLU A 630 10.29 -23.89 18.04
CA GLU A 630 10.20 -24.59 19.33
C GLU A 630 10.16 -23.61 20.51
N HIS A 631 11.00 -22.56 20.48
CA HIS A 631 11.00 -21.52 21.51
C HIS A 631 9.72 -20.67 21.47
N LEU A 632 9.28 -20.23 20.29
CA LEU A 632 8.06 -19.44 20.11
C LEU A 632 6.80 -20.20 20.56
N VAL A 633 6.70 -21.50 20.21
CA VAL A 633 5.59 -22.36 20.62
C VAL A 633 5.55 -22.52 22.14
N GLU A 634 6.67 -22.81 22.81
CA GLU A 634 6.70 -22.90 24.27
C GLU A 634 6.30 -21.57 24.93
N CYS A 635 6.78 -20.42 24.44
CA CYS A 635 6.39 -19.11 24.97
C CYS A 635 4.89 -18.81 24.83
N CYS A 636 4.22 -19.31 23.78
CA CYS A 636 2.78 -19.13 23.58
C CYS A 636 1.92 -20.19 24.32
N VAL A 637 2.39 -21.43 24.43
CA VAL A 637 1.63 -22.53 25.05
C VAL A 637 1.75 -22.52 26.58
N ARG A 638 2.90 -22.12 27.12
CA ARG A 638 3.17 -22.07 28.57
C ARG A 638 2.13 -21.27 29.37
N PRO A 639 1.69 -20.05 28.97
CA PRO A 639 0.68 -19.30 29.72
C PRO A 639 -0.63 -20.07 29.93
N ALA A 640 -1.12 -20.76 28.89
CA ALA A 640 -2.34 -21.57 28.97
C ALA A 640 -2.12 -22.84 29.81
N ARG A 641 -0.98 -23.53 29.60
CA ARG A 641 -0.63 -24.79 30.28
C ARG A 641 -0.40 -24.62 31.78
N ASP A 642 0.39 -23.61 32.17
CA ASP A 642 0.96 -23.51 33.51
C ASP A 642 0.23 -22.48 34.40
N TRP A 643 -0.41 -21.46 33.81
CA TRP A 643 -1.13 -20.41 34.54
C TRP A 643 -2.65 -20.45 34.34
N GLY A 644 -3.15 -21.18 33.33
CA GLY A 644 -4.57 -21.34 33.04
C GLY A 644 -5.19 -20.22 32.19
N VAL A 645 -4.36 -19.41 31.53
CA VAL A 645 -4.78 -18.35 30.59
C VAL A 645 -5.77 -18.90 29.55
N ASP A 646 -6.87 -18.18 29.28
CA ASP A 646 -7.91 -18.61 28.34
C ASP A 646 -7.57 -18.26 26.87
N GLY A 647 -6.67 -17.30 26.65
CA GLY A 647 -6.28 -16.87 25.31
C GLY A 647 -5.08 -15.92 25.23
N LEU A 648 -4.67 -15.62 24.00
CA LEU A 648 -3.52 -14.79 23.69
C LEU A 648 -3.91 -13.62 22.78
N LYS A 649 -3.32 -12.45 23.01
CA LYS A 649 -3.23 -11.38 22.02
C LYS A 649 -1.83 -11.45 21.40
N LEU A 650 -1.76 -11.82 20.13
CA LEU A 650 -0.49 -12.04 19.42
C LEU A 650 -0.19 -10.85 18.52
N ASP A 651 0.80 -10.06 18.93
CA ASP A 651 1.13 -8.76 18.35
C ASP A 651 2.42 -8.80 17.52
N PHE A 652 2.65 -7.75 16.72
CA PHE A 652 3.81 -7.56 15.85
C PHE A 652 4.04 -8.65 14.78
N ILE A 653 3.05 -9.48 14.45
CA ILE A 653 3.17 -10.58 13.46
C ILE A 653 3.64 -10.06 12.08
N ASP A 654 3.24 -8.84 11.72
CA ASP A 654 3.69 -8.06 10.56
C ASP A 654 5.20 -7.77 10.53
N SER A 655 5.90 -7.81 11.67
CA SER A 655 7.37 -7.67 11.73
C SER A 655 8.13 -8.78 10.99
N TRP A 656 7.46 -9.88 10.64
CA TRP A 656 8.00 -10.92 9.76
C TRP A 656 7.92 -10.57 8.26
N ALA A 657 7.11 -9.59 7.85
CA ALA A 657 6.99 -9.10 6.48
C ALA A 657 8.16 -8.17 6.08
N ARG A 658 9.39 -8.68 6.14
CA ARG A 658 10.60 -7.92 5.77
C ARG A 658 10.98 -8.15 4.30
N ASP A 659 11.52 -7.11 3.68
CA ASP A 659 12.03 -7.18 2.30
C ASP A 659 13.45 -7.77 2.26
N ASP A 660 14.35 -7.24 3.11
CA ASP A 660 15.74 -7.68 3.24
C ASP A 660 15.88 -8.96 4.08
N VAL A 661 15.31 -10.07 3.60
CA VAL A 661 15.37 -11.37 4.28
C VAL A 661 16.77 -12.01 4.14
N PRO A 662 17.51 -12.26 5.23
CA PRO A 662 18.82 -12.89 5.15
C PRO A 662 18.72 -14.37 4.72
N PRO A 663 19.78 -14.96 4.12
CA PRO A 663 19.84 -16.40 3.88
C PRO A 663 19.73 -17.20 5.19
N ALA A 664 18.94 -18.28 5.20
CA ALA A 664 18.73 -19.13 6.37
C ALA A 664 19.37 -20.53 6.21
N PRO A 665 20.70 -20.68 6.35
CA PRO A 665 21.34 -21.99 6.24
C PRO A 665 20.92 -22.92 7.38
N GLY A 666 20.11 -23.93 7.06
CA GLY A 666 19.56 -24.87 8.03
C GLY A 666 18.09 -24.62 8.41
N SER A 667 17.39 -23.71 7.72
CA SER A 667 15.92 -23.69 7.75
C SER A 667 15.32 -24.98 7.20
N ASP A 668 14.07 -25.24 7.58
CA ASP A 668 13.22 -26.32 7.04
C ASP A 668 11.96 -25.80 6.34
N CYS A 669 11.93 -24.48 6.08
CA CYS A 669 10.87 -23.74 5.39
C CYS A 669 11.45 -23.00 4.18
N GLU A 670 10.63 -22.84 3.14
CA GLU A 670 10.99 -22.17 1.88
C GLU A 670 10.89 -20.64 2.02
N SER A 671 9.87 -20.14 2.72
CA SER A 671 9.63 -18.71 2.99
C SER A 671 9.47 -18.41 4.49
N VAL A 672 9.57 -17.13 4.86
CA VAL A 672 9.33 -16.67 6.24
C VAL A 672 7.88 -16.91 6.64
N ASP A 673 6.95 -16.58 5.75
CA ASP A 673 5.51 -16.82 5.86
C ASP A 673 5.18 -18.29 6.15
N GLU A 674 5.79 -19.24 5.44
CA GLU A 674 5.62 -20.67 5.75
C GLU A 674 6.10 -21.00 7.18
N GLY A 675 7.21 -20.41 7.63
CA GLY A 675 7.70 -20.53 9.00
C GLY A 675 6.70 -20.01 10.03
N VAL A 676 6.09 -18.85 9.79
CA VAL A 676 5.04 -18.26 10.65
C VAL A 676 3.80 -19.14 10.69
N GLU A 677 3.33 -19.63 9.54
CA GLU A 677 2.16 -20.51 9.45
C GLU A 677 2.37 -21.81 10.21
N ARG A 678 3.55 -22.46 10.06
CA ARG A 678 3.89 -23.67 10.83
C ARG A 678 3.96 -23.39 12.34
N PHE A 679 4.44 -22.22 12.75
CA PHE A 679 4.43 -21.77 14.15
C PHE A 679 3.00 -21.56 14.68
N LEU A 680 2.17 -20.80 13.98
CA LEU A 680 0.79 -20.49 14.38
C LEU A 680 -0.07 -21.76 14.40
N GLN A 681 0.11 -22.69 13.46
CA GLN A 681 -0.53 -24.00 13.46
C GLN A 681 -0.15 -24.80 14.72
N ALA A 682 1.15 -24.89 15.04
CA ALA A 682 1.61 -25.62 16.22
C ALA A 682 1.10 -25.04 17.54
N VAL A 683 1.11 -23.71 17.70
CA VAL A 683 0.50 -23.02 18.84
C VAL A 683 -1.00 -23.33 18.92
N THR A 684 -1.70 -23.18 17.80
CA THR A 684 -3.16 -23.38 17.73
C THR A 684 -3.55 -24.82 18.08
N ASP A 685 -2.82 -25.82 17.60
CA ASP A 685 -3.08 -27.23 17.90
C ASP A 685 -2.87 -27.57 19.39
N GLU A 686 -1.78 -27.10 20.00
CA GLU A 686 -1.52 -27.31 21.43
C GLU A 686 -2.52 -26.56 22.31
N LEU A 687 -2.84 -25.31 22.00
CA LEU A 687 -3.85 -24.56 22.74
C LEU A 687 -5.24 -25.20 22.60
N ARG A 688 -5.63 -25.70 21.42
CA ARG A 688 -6.91 -26.42 21.22
C ARG A 688 -6.96 -27.76 21.95
N ARG A 689 -5.82 -28.43 22.17
CA ARG A 689 -5.71 -29.64 23.02
C ARG A 689 -5.95 -29.33 24.50
N LEU A 690 -5.51 -28.15 24.96
CA LEU A 690 -5.78 -27.67 26.32
C LEU A 690 -7.23 -27.15 26.47
N ARG A 691 -7.75 -26.48 25.43
CA ARG A 691 -9.02 -25.75 25.49
C ARG A 691 -9.66 -25.55 24.11
N ALA A 692 -10.86 -26.09 23.92
CA ALA A 692 -11.60 -25.97 22.66
C ALA A 692 -12.18 -24.56 22.39
N ASP A 693 -12.35 -23.71 23.41
CA ASP A 693 -12.81 -22.32 23.32
C ASP A 693 -11.69 -21.29 23.51
N VAL A 694 -10.46 -21.61 23.06
CA VAL A 694 -9.31 -20.69 23.13
C VAL A 694 -9.60 -19.38 22.39
N LEU A 695 -9.16 -18.28 23.00
CA LEU A 695 -9.21 -16.94 22.45
C LEU A 695 -7.84 -16.57 21.84
N ILE A 696 -7.83 -16.17 20.57
CA ILE A 696 -6.64 -15.64 19.87
C ILE A 696 -7.05 -14.35 19.15
N GLU A 697 -6.46 -13.23 19.58
CA GLU A 697 -6.57 -11.91 18.96
C GLU A 697 -5.40 -11.65 18.00
N PHE A 698 -5.73 -11.08 16.84
CA PHE A 698 -4.80 -10.47 15.88
C PHE A 698 -5.09 -8.98 15.68
N ARG A 699 -4.13 -8.21 15.14
CA ARG A 699 -4.25 -6.78 14.79
C ARG A 699 -4.52 -6.61 13.28
N GLN A 700 -5.22 -5.53 12.93
CA GLN A 700 -5.67 -5.18 11.57
C GLN A 700 -4.61 -5.28 10.47
N ASP A 701 -3.34 -5.04 10.78
CA ASP A 701 -2.28 -4.98 9.76
C ASP A 701 -2.05 -6.36 9.10
N TYR A 702 -2.48 -7.44 9.75
CA TYR A 702 -2.47 -8.82 9.25
C TYR A 702 -3.88 -9.41 9.15
N VAL A 703 -4.67 -8.88 8.21
CA VAL A 703 -6.05 -9.29 7.87
C VAL A 703 -6.15 -10.49 6.90
N HIS A 704 -5.03 -11.09 6.50
CA HIS A 704 -4.97 -12.09 5.45
C HIS A 704 -5.87 -13.31 5.73
N PRO A 705 -6.65 -13.84 4.76
CA PRO A 705 -7.55 -14.97 4.97
C PRO A 705 -6.86 -16.22 5.53
N ARG A 706 -5.57 -16.42 5.22
CA ARG A 706 -4.76 -17.53 5.77
C ARG A 706 -4.73 -17.55 7.29
N LEU A 707 -4.77 -16.39 7.94
CA LEU A 707 -4.73 -16.28 9.39
C LEU A 707 -6.06 -16.64 10.07
N TRP A 708 -7.17 -16.76 9.33
CA TRP A 708 -8.46 -17.19 9.88
C TRP A 708 -8.43 -18.63 10.42
N GLN A 709 -7.43 -19.42 10.04
CA GLN A 709 -7.18 -20.77 10.57
C GLN A 709 -6.78 -20.77 12.04
N PHE A 710 -6.13 -19.69 12.48
CA PHE A 710 -5.50 -19.55 13.78
C PHE A 710 -6.27 -18.56 14.66
N GLY A 711 -6.55 -17.36 14.12
CA GLY A 711 -7.18 -16.25 14.81
C GLY A 711 -8.69 -16.41 14.99
N THR A 712 -9.18 -16.03 16.18
CA THR A 712 -10.61 -16.04 16.50
C THR A 712 -11.25 -14.65 16.42
N PHE A 713 -10.49 -13.59 16.73
CA PHE A 713 -10.92 -12.21 16.58
C PHE A 713 -9.77 -11.30 16.14
N LEU A 714 -10.16 -10.14 15.61
CA LEU A 714 -9.28 -9.17 14.97
C LEU A 714 -9.59 -7.77 15.52
N ARG A 715 -8.61 -7.16 16.20
CA ARG A 715 -8.68 -5.78 16.68
C ARG A 715 -8.29 -4.81 15.56
N ALA A 716 -8.95 -3.66 15.50
CA ALA A 716 -8.47 -2.51 14.74
C ALA A 716 -7.01 -2.17 15.13
N GLY A 717 -6.24 -1.58 14.20
CA GLY A 717 -4.94 -0.98 14.55
C GLY A 717 -5.11 0.22 15.49
N ASP A 718 -4.02 0.64 16.12
CA ASP A 718 -4.06 1.64 17.19
C ASP A 718 -4.65 2.97 16.69
N CYS A 719 -5.59 3.51 17.46
CA CYS A 719 -6.31 4.76 17.21
C CYS A 719 -6.82 5.40 18.51
N ALA A 720 -5.93 5.47 19.51
CA ALA A 720 -6.13 6.11 20.80
C ALA A 720 -6.87 7.45 20.69
N LEU A 721 -8.03 7.56 21.38
CA LEU A 721 -8.88 8.75 21.46
C LEU A 721 -9.55 9.16 20.13
N ASP A 722 -9.35 8.44 19.03
CA ASP A 722 -9.84 8.77 17.69
C ASP A 722 -11.03 7.88 17.27
N PRO A 723 -12.29 8.33 17.47
CA PRO A 723 -13.48 7.57 17.09
C PRO A 723 -13.69 7.52 15.56
N VAL A 724 -13.01 8.38 14.80
CA VAL A 724 -13.10 8.38 13.33
C VAL A 724 -12.21 7.29 12.77
N GLU A 725 -10.95 7.18 13.22
CA GLU A 725 -10.08 6.07 12.88
C GLU A 725 -10.66 4.74 13.37
N ASN A 726 -11.16 4.66 14.61
CA ASN A 726 -11.73 3.42 15.14
C ASN A 726 -12.96 2.95 14.32
N ARG A 727 -13.85 3.86 13.91
CA ARG A 727 -14.92 3.58 12.94
C ARG A 727 -14.38 3.05 11.62
N VAL A 728 -13.42 3.77 11.04
CA VAL A 728 -12.93 3.47 9.69
C VAL A 728 -12.21 2.13 9.66
N ARG A 729 -11.35 1.87 10.64
CA ARG A 729 -10.60 0.64 10.80
C ARG A 729 -11.51 -0.56 11.07
N THR A 730 -12.48 -0.45 11.98
CA THR A 730 -13.42 -1.56 12.27
C THR A 730 -14.35 -1.89 11.10
N VAL A 731 -14.84 -0.88 10.36
CA VAL A 731 -15.63 -1.10 9.13
C VAL A 731 -14.77 -1.75 8.05
N ASP A 732 -13.54 -1.26 7.81
CA ASP A 732 -12.61 -1.87 6.84
C ASP A 732 -12.33 -3.34 7.17
N CYS A 733 -12.08 -3.66 8.44
CA CYS A 733 -11.91 -5.05 8.89
C CYS A 733 -13.16 -5.89 8.58
N ARG A 734 -14.36 -5.43 8.95
CA ARG A 734 -15.60 -6.20 8.77
C ARG A 734 -16.03 -6.43 7.33
N LEU A 735 -15.53 -5.65 6.39
CA LEU A 735 -15.81 -5.86 4.96
C LEU A 735 -15.12 -7.10 4.39
N LEU A 736 -14.05 -7.60 5.04
CA LEU A 736 -13.34 -8.81 4.63
C LEU A 736 -13.22 -9.90 5.72
N ALA A 737 -13.44 -9.61 7.00
CA ALA A 737 -13.17 -10.54 8.10
C ALA A 737 -14.06 -11.81 8.14
N GLY A 738 -14.97 -12.02 7.18
CA GLY A 738 -15.91 -13.15 7.17
C GLY A 738 -16.68 -13.24 8.49
N ASP A 739 -16.64 -14.41 9.14
CA ASP A 739 -17.24 -14.62 10.47
C ASP A 739 -16.31 -14.23 11.65
N ARG A 740 -15.05 -13.78 11.43
CA ARG A 740 -14.18 -13.39 12.56
C ARG A 740 -14.84 -12.27 13.38
N ALA A 741 -14.73 -12.32 14.70
CA ALA A 741 -15.20 -11.19 15.49
C ALA A 741 -14.23 -10.01 15.30
N VAL A 742 -14.75 -8.86 14.88
CA VAL A 742 -13.96 -7.63 14.76
C VAL A 742 -14.13 -6.82 16.03
N HIS A 743 -13.02 -6.39 16.60
CA HIS A 743 -12.93 -5.60 17.82
C HIS A 743 -12.51 -4.17 17.50
N SER A 744 -13.05 -3.22 18.27
CA SER A 744 -12.55 -1.86 18.28
C SER A 744 -11.12 -1.83 18.82
N ASP A 745 -10.37 -0.78 18.47
CA ASP A 745 -9.28 -0.39 19.36
C ASP A 745 -9.85 0.02 20.72
N MET A 746 -9.05 -0.08 21.77
CA MET A 746 -9.45 0.17 23.15
C MET A 746 -9.97 1.60 23.33
N LEU A 747 -11.21 1.72 23.78
CA LEU A 747 -11.84 3.02 24.03
C LEU A 747 -11.20 3.70 25.25
N LEU A 748 -10.72 4.93 25.03
CA LEU A 748 -10.33 5.88 26.09
C LEU A 748 -10.92 7.27 25.84
N TRP A 749 -11.01 8.06 26.90
CA TRP A 749 -11.36 9.48 26.83
C TRP A 749 -10.75 10.25 28.00
N HIS A 750 -10.65 11.57 27.86
CA HIS A 750 -10.22 12.41 28.98
C HIS A 750 -11.27 12.38 30.11
N PRO A 751 -10.89 12.23 31.40
CA PRO A 751 -11.85 12.15 32.52
C PRO A 751 -12.78 13.36 32.72
N LYS A 752 -12.56 14.46 31.99
CA LYS A 752 -13.44 15.65 31.95
C LYS A 752 -14.10 15.89 30.58
N ALA A 753 -14.13 14.88 29.71
CA ALA A 753 -14.93 14.93 28.47
C ALA A 753 -16.42 15.09 28.81
N SER A 754 -17.21 15.69 27.92
CA SER A 754 -18.67 15.71 28.08
C SER A 754 -19.28 14.33 27.79
N ALA A 755 -20.52 14.10 28.22
CA ALA A 755 -21.26 12.87 27.93
C ALA A 755 -21.28 12.52 26.44
N GLU A 756 -21.47 13.52 25.57
CA GLU A 756 -21.51 13.36 24.11
C GLU A 756 -20.17 12.89 23.55
N ASN A 757 -19.06 13.46 24.03
CA ASN A 757 -17.72 13.04 23.60
C ASN A 757 -17.39 11.61 24.05
N VAL A 758 -17.92 11.15 25.19
CA VAL A 758 -17.81 9.75 25.62
C VAL A 758 -18.66 8.86 24.73
N ALA A 759 -19.91 9.24 24.45
CA ALA A 759 -20.78 8.50 23.54
C ALA A 759 -20.18 8.36 22.13
N GLN A 760 -19.54 9.40 21.60
CA GLN A 760 -18.87 9.34 20.29
C GLN A 760 -17.76 8.29 20.21
N GLN A 761 -17.08 7.95 21.31
CA GLN A 761 -16.10 6.83 21.33
C GLN A 761 -16.79 5.49 21.05
N PHE A 762 -17.91 5.22 21.74
CA PHE A 762 -18.72 4.01 21.49
C PHE A 762 -19.38 4.01 20.11
N ILE A 763 -19.86 5.16 19.63
CA ILE A 763 -20.49 5.25 18.30
C ILE A 763 -19.45 5.07 17.18
N GLY A 764 -18.20 5.46 17.39
CA GLY A 764 -17.07 5.11 16.53
C GLY A 764 -16.90 3.59 16.42
N ALA A 765 -16.93 2.89 17.55
CA ALA A 765 -16.84 1.43 17.63
C ALA A 765 -18.14 0.65 17.32
N LEU A 766 -19.26 1.33 17.01
CA LEU A 766 -20.62 0.76 17.09
C LEU A 766 -20.82 -0.55 16.31
N PHE A 767 -20.16 -0.69 15.17
CA PHE A 767 -20.27 -1.85 14.29
C PHE A 767 -19.23 -2.93 14.59
N SER A 768 -18.69 -2.99 15.82
CA SER A 768 -17.67 -3.93 16.27
C SER A 768 -17.93 -4.41 17.71
N THR A 769 -17.12 -5.34 18.21
CA THR A 769 -17.08 -5.69 19.63
C THR A 769 -16.22 -4.66 20.37
N PRO A 770 -16.72 -3.97 21.43
CA PRO A 770 -15.97 -2.90 22.05
C PRO A 770 -14.94 -3.45 23.05
N GLN A 771 -13.70 -2.96 22.95
CA GLN A 771 -12.70 -3.06 24.01
C GLN A 771 -12.68 -1.74 24.79
N VAL A 772 -12.69 -1.79 26.12
CA VAL A 772 -12.68 -0.59 26.98
C VAL A 772 -11.44 -0.58 27.87
N SER A 773 -10.77 0.56 27.97
CA SER A 773 -9.51 0.71 28.73
C SER A 773 -9.50 1.98 29.60
N MET A 774 -10.58 2.18 30.35
CA MET A 774 -10.75 3.30 31.29
C MET A 774 -10.82 2.81 32.73
N GLU A 775 -10.51 3.66 33.71
CA GLU A 775 -10.73 3.39 35.15
C GLU A 775 -12.25 3.35 35.46
N LEU A 776 -12.87 2.20 35.21
CA LEU A 776 -14.32 2.01 35.21
C LEU A 776 -15.00 2.17 36.58
N ASP A 777 -14.24 2.02 37.67
CA ASP A 777 -14.66 2.26 39.05
C ASP A 777 -14.41 3.70 39.53
N ALA A 778 -13.74 4.53 38.72
CA ALA A 778 -13.46 5.94 38.98
C ALA A 778 -14.21 6.92 38.05
N LEU A 779 -15.16 6.43 37.24
CA LEU A 779 -15.97 7.26 36.36
C LEU A 779 -16.84 8.27 37.13
N SER A 780 -17.11 9.42 36.49
CA SER A 780 -18.14 10.33 36.99
C SER A 780 -19.54 9.68 36.87
N PRO A 781 -20.54 10.09 37.68
CA PRO A 781 -21.90 9.56 37.56
C PRO A 781 -22.56 9.80 36.18
N GLU A 782 -22.08 10.80 35.44
CA GLU A 782 -22.47 11.11 34.06
C GLU A 782 -21.83 10.12 33.07
N HIS A 783 -20.52 9.89 33.19
CA HIS A 783 -19.80 8.91 32.35
C HIS A 783 -20.29 7.48 32.62
N GLU A 784 -20.57 7.12 33.87
CA GLU A 784 -21.16 5.80 34.19
C GLU A 784 -22.47 5.56 33.45
N GLN A 785 -23.36 6.56 33.37
CA GLN A 785 -24.64 6.43 32.66
C GLN A 785 -24.42 6.22 31.16
N VAL A 786 -23.54 7.02 30.53
CA VAL A 786 -23.18 6.87 29.11
C VAL A 786 -22.57 5.50 28.83
N VAL A 787 -21.59 5.06 29.61
CA VAL A 787 -20.93 3.76 29.42
C VAL A 787 -21.90 2.59 29.61
N ARG A 788 -22.77 2.64 30.63
CA ARG A 788 -23.83 1.63 30.83
C ARG A 788 -24.84 1.62 29.68
N HIS A 789 -25.22 2.79 29.16
CA HIS A 789 -26.13 2.89 28.02
C HIS A 789 -25.50 2.27 26.77
N TRP A 790 -24.29 2.66 26.39
CA TRP A 790 -23.67 2.21 25.15
C TRP A 790 -23.26 0.74 25.15
N LEU A 791 -22.67 0.23 26.23
CA LEU A 791 -22.40 -1.22 26.35
C LEU A 791 -23.70 -2.03 26.40
N GLY A 792 -24.76 -1.48 27.00
CA GLY A 792 -26.11 -2.04 26.95
C GLY A 792 -26.67 -2.08 25.53
N PHE A 793 -26.63 -0.97 24.80
CA PHE A 793 -27.10 -0.83 23.43
C PHE A 793 -26.37 -1.79 22.48
N MET A 794 -25.04 -1.83 22.54
CA MET A 794 -24.23 -2.72 21.70
C MET A 794 -24.51 -4.21 21.97
N ARG A 795 -24.77 -4.59 23.23
CA ARG A 795 -25.19 -5.94 23.60
C ARG A 795 -26.60 -6.25 23.10
N ASP A 796 -27.56 -5.36 23.37
CA ASP A 796 -28.98 -5.61 23.11
C ASP A 796 -29.30 -5.60 21.60
N HIS A 797 -28.46 -4.93 20.80
CA HIS A 797 -28.53 -4.89 19.34
C HIS A 797 -27.40 -5.70 18.65
N ALA A 798 -26.72 -6.60 19.37
CA ALA A 798 -25.56 -7.34 18.84
C ALA A 798 -25.86 -8.14 17.56
N ASP A 799 -27.05 -8.73 17.44
CA ASP A 799 -27.48 -9.50 16.26
C ASP A 799 -27.40 -8.66 14.97
N VAL A 800 -27.99 -7.45 14.97
CA VAL A 800 -27.93 -6.55 13.81
C VAL A 800 -26.56 -5.91 13.66
N LEU A 801 -25.93 -5.48 14.77
CA LEU A 801 -24.64 -4.78 14.72
C LEU A 801 -23.52 -5.69 14.19
N LEU A 802 -23.42 -6.94 14.66
CA LEU A 802 -22.32 -7.86 14.33
C LEU A 802 -22.64 -8.81 13.16
N HIS A 803 -23.89 -9.25 13.01
CA HIS A 803 -24.29 -10.24 12.00
C HIS A 803 -25.21 -9.69 10.90
N GLY A 804 -25.71 -8.47 11.03
CA GLY A 804 -26.51 -7.80 10.00
C GLY A 804 -25.72 -7.46 8.73
N VAL A 805 -26.45 -7.22 7.64
CA VAL A 805 -25.89 -6.82 6.35
C VAL A 805 -25.31 -5.40 6.47
N LEU A 806 -23.98 -5.31 6.53
CA LEU A 806 -23.25 -4.05 6.64
C LEU A 806 -23.20 -3.31 5.29
N LEU A 807 -23.65 -2.06 5.30
CA LEU A 807 -23.75 -1.14 4.16
C LEU A 807 -23.17 0.24 4.56
N PRO A 808 -21.84 0.41 4.51
CA PRO A 808 -21.19 1.69 4.78
C PRO A 808 -21.21 2.60 3.54
N SER A 809 -21.44 3.91 3.74
CA SER A 809 -21.64 4.88 2.64
C SER A 809 -20.59 5.97 2.58
N ARG A 810 -20.15 6.28 1.35
CA ARG A 810 -19.02 7.13 0.97
C ARG A 810 -17.71 6.63 1.55
N ALA A 811 -17.20 5.55 0.96
CA ALA A 811 -15.88 4.99 1.29
C ALA A 811 -14.76 6.03 1.12
N ASP A 812 -14.85 6.84 0.07
CA ASP A 812 -13.96 7.98 -0.23
C ASP A 812 -13.95 9.02 0.90
N ALA A 813 -15.12 9.31 1.48
CA ALA A 813 -15.31 10.26 2.57
C ALA A 813 -15.37 9.57 3.95
N ARG A 814 -14.62 8.46 4.09
CA ARG A 814 -14.36 7.78 5.38
C ARG A 814 -15.63 7.33 6.13
N TYR A 815 -16.64 6.87 5.40
CA TYR A 815 -17.91 6.36 5.93
C TYR A 815 -18.76 7.44 6.62
N THR A 816 -19.40 8.28 5.81
CA THR A 816 -20.29 9.38 6.25
C THR A 816 -21.56 8.90 6.95
N GLN A 817 -21.98 7.67 6.65
CA GLN A 817 -22.98 6.87 7.35
C GLN A 817 -22.54 5.40 7.32
N VAL A 818 -22.99 4.62 8.30
CA VAL A 818 -22.89 3.16 8.27
C VAL A 818 -24.24 2.56 8.65
N ARG A 819 -24.75 1.65 7.83
CA ARG A 819 -26.00 0.92 8.07
C ARG A 819 -25.71 -0.55 8.32
N ALA A 820 -26.40 -1.15 9.28
CA ALA A 820 -26.54 -2.60 9.38
C ALA A 820 -28.02 -2.97 9.31
N VAL A 821 -28.36 -3.93 8.44
CA VAL A 821 -29.73 -4.42 8.24
C VAL A 821 -29.87 -5.81 8.84
N GLY A 822 -30.71 -5.96 9.86
CA GLY A 822 -31.04 -7.22 10.50
C GLY A 822 -32.42 -7.75 10.07
N ALA A 823 -32.83 -8.88 10.66
CA ALA A 823 -34.14 -9.48 10.36
C ALA A 823 -35.33 -8.75 11.03
N ALA A 824 -35.09 -8.08 12.16
CA ALA A 824 -36.12 -7.39 12.95
C ALA A 824 -36.03 -5.86 12.88
N GLU A 825 -34.83 -5.32 12.67
CA GLU A 825 -34.53 -3.89 12.73
C GLU A 825 -33.32 -3.53 11.86
N THR A 826 -33.22 -2.24 11.52
CA THR A 826 -32.08 -1.64 10.83
C THR A 826 -31.46 -0.58 11.73
N ILE A 827 -30.13 -0.55 11.85
CA ILE A 827 -29.40 0.51 12.56
C ILE A 827 -28.61 1.34 11.56
N VAL A 828 -28.73 2.67 11.65
CA VAL A 828 -28.00 3.64 10.81
C VAL A 828 -27.26 4.61 11.73
N ALA A 829 -25.93 4.59 11.71
CA ALA A 829 -25.12 5.63 12.32
C ALA A 829 -24.86 6.76 11.33
N VAL A 830 -25.08 7.98 11.78
CA VAL A 830 -24.94 9.22 11.00
C VAL A 830 -23.75 10.00 11.53
N PHE A 831 -22.78 10.31 10.66
CA PHE A 831 -21.55 11.03 11.04
C PHE A 831 -21.40 12.38 10.35
N ALA A 832 -21.63 12.43 9.04
CA ALA A 832 -21.44 13.66 8.25
C ALA A 832 -22.56 13.95 7.23
N ASN A 833 -23.21 12.92 6.68
CA ASN A 833 -24.38 13.08 5.82
C ASN A 833 -25.66 12.94 6.66
N PRO A 834 -26.44 14.00 6.90
CA PRO A 834 -27.59 13.95 7.80
C PRO A 834 -28.86 13.34 7.18
N VAL A 835 -28.85 12.86 5.93
CA VAL A 835 -30.04 12.34 5.23
C VAL A 835 -30.11 10.80 5.33
N VAL A 836 -31.06 10.28 6.11
CA VAL A 836 -31.27 8.86 6.33
C VAL A 836 -32.53 8.37 5.61
N ARG A 837 -32.35 7.38 4.73
CA ARG A 837 -33.48 6.67 4.10
C ARG A 837 -33.98 5.55 5.00
N VAL A 838 -35.29 5.48 5.24
CA VAL A 838 -35.93 4.41 6.02
C VAL A 838 -36.89 3.63 5.14
N SER A 839 -36.64 2.32 5.01
CA SER A 839 -37.48 1.38 4.25
C SER A 839 -38.15 0.34 5.13
N ASP A 840 -37.67 0.18 6.37
CA ASP A 840 -37.88 -1.02 7.18
C ASP A 840 -38.91 -0.76 8.30
N PRO A 841 -39.51 -1.80 8.90
CA PRO A 841 -40.54 -1.63 9.93
C PRO A 841 -40.05 -0.94 11.20
N CYS A 842 -38.79 -1.17 11.58
CA CYS A 842 -38.10 -0.55 12.71
C CYS A 842 -36.71 -0.10 12.25
N THR A 843 -36.41 1.20 12.40
CA THR A 843 -35.08 1.75 12.18
C THR A 843 -34.62 2.51 13.42
N LEU A 844 -33.41 2.24 13.90
CA LEU A 844 -32.71 3.08 14.88
C LEU A 844 -31.70 3.96 14.14
N VAL A 845 -31.77 5.26 14.38
CA VAL A 845 -30.85 6.25 13.82
C VAL A 845 -29.99 6.79 14.95
N VAL A 846 -28.68 6.51 14.90
CA VAL A 846 -27.69 6.92 15.90
C VAL A 846 -26.98 8.18 15.41
N ASN A 847 -26.96 9.24 16.22
CA ASN A 847 -26.27 10.48 15.88
C ASN A 847 -24.81 10.45 16.37
N GLY A 848 -23.89 10.03 15.51
CA GLY A 848 -22.45 10.15 15.70
C GLY A 848 -21.83 11.43 15.12
N GLY A 849 -22.66 12.37 14.65
CA GLY A 849 -22.23 13.65 14.08
C GLY A 849 -22.09 14.76 15.11
N ALA A 850 -22.01 16.02 14.63
CA ALA A 850 -21.97 17.22 15.48
C ALA A 850 -23.23 18.09 15.39
N ASP A 851 -24.10 17.85 14.39
CA ASP A 851 -25.39 18.52 14.27
C ASP A 851 -26.47 17.66 14.97
N GLY A 852 -27.35 18.30 15.73
CA GLY A 852 -28.50 17.64 16.35
C GLY A 852 -29.65 17.36 15.36
N ARG A 853 -29.55 17.80 14.10
CA ARG A 853 -30.65 17.71 13.13
C ARG A 853 -30.39 16.66 12.06
N ILE A 854 -31.28 15.68 11.99
CA ILE A 854 -31.26 14.59 11.00
C ILE A 854 -32.49 14.71 10.10
N TYR A 855 -32.35 14.37 8.82
CA TYR A 855 -33.43 14.37 7.84
C TYR A 855 -33.75 12.93 7.42
N VAL A 856 -35.03 12.57 7.46
CA VAL A 856 -35.51 11.22 7.17
C VAL A 856 -36.32 11.22 5.86
N GLU A 857 -35.97 10.31 4.94
CA GLU A 857 -36.67 10.06 3.66
C GLU A 857 -37.31 8.65 3.68
N GLY A 858 -38.44 8.44 3.00
CA GLY A 858 -39.09 7.12 2.89
C GLY A 858 -40.00 6.74 4.07
N ALA A 859 -40.29 7.69 4.96
CA ALA A 859 -41.18 7.50 6.11
C ALA A 859 -42.64 7.93 5.84
N GLU A 860 -42.94 8.41 4.64
CA GLU A 860 -44.24 8.90 4.21
C GLU A 860 -45.34 7.81 4.14
N ASP A 861 -46.57 8.26 3.85
CA ASP A 861 -47.79 7.45 3.64
C ASP A 861 -48.30 6.59 4.81
N ARG A 862 -47.56 6.48 5.94
CA ARG A 862 -48.02 5.76 7.14
C ARG A 862 -47.68 6.50 8.44
N PRO A 863 -48.45 6.29 9.52
CA PRO A 863 -48.06 6.72 10.85
C PRO A 863 -46.79 6.00 11.32
N VAL A 864 -45.91 6.72 12.00
CA VAL A 864 -44.73 6.19 12.69
C VAL A 864 -44.77 6.61 14.16
N GLU A 865 -44.31 5.74 15.06
CA GLU A 865 -43.87 6.13 16.39
C GLU A 865 -42.39 6.58 16.31
N LEU A 866 -42.11 7.79 16.79
CA LEU A 866 -40.77 8.29 17.06
C LEU A 866 -40.51 8.27 18.56
N VAL A 867 -39.40 7.69 18.97
CA VAL A 867 -38.82 7.87 20.32
C VAL A 867 -37.39 8.38 20.15
N VAL A 868 -37.05 9.50 20.77
CA VAL A 868 -35.69 10.07 20.76
C VAL A 868 -35.12 10.00 22.16
N SER A 869 -33.89 9.49 22.27
CA SER A 869 -33.10 9.46 23.51
C SER A 869 -31.82 10.28 23.39
N ASP A 870 -31.34 10.78 24.53
CA ASP A 870 -30.02 11.43 24.66
C ASP A 870 -28.87 10.41 24.69
N CYS A 871 -27.64 10.91 24.85
CA CYS A 871 -26.41 10.12 24.85
C CYS A 871 -26.20 9.21 26.07
N ALA A 872 -27.04 9.36 27.10
CA ALA A 872 -27.11 8.48 28.28
C ALA A 872 -28.35 7.55 28.23
N GLY A 873 -29.12 7.57 27.14
CA GLY A 873 -30.31 6.74 26.95
C GLY A 873 -31.60 7.28 27.58
N GLY A 874 -31.60 8.51 28.10
CA GLY A 874 -32.80 9.16 28.62
C GLY A 874 -33.77 9.55 27.50
N GLU A 875 -35.06 9.18 27.59
CA GLU A 875 -36.08 9.57 26.60
C GLU A 875 -36.30 11.09 26.65
N VAL A 876 -35.91 11.79 25.57
CA VAL A 876 -36.06 13.24 25.40
C VAL A 876 -37.41 13.58 24.78
N SER A 877 -37.90 12.76 23.85
CA SER A 877 -39.23 12.95 23.26
C SER A 877 -39.84 11.65 22.72
N ARG A 878 -41.17 11.62 22.69
CA ARG A 878 -41.97 10.59 22.03
C ARG A 878 -43.13 11.23 21.29
N SER A 879 -43.38 10.78 20.06
CA SER A 879 -44.51 11.25 19.26
C SER A 879 -45.01 10.19 18.28
N THR A 880 -46.25 10.35 17.82
CA THR A 880 -46.79 9.61 16.68
C THR A 880 -47.13 10.63 15.60
N THR A 881 -46.63 10.43 14.39
CA THR A 881 -46.82 11.36 13.27
C THR A 881 -46.94 10.60 11.95
N THR A 882 -47.49 11.24 10.91
CA THR A 882 -47.39 10.77 9.52
C THR A 882 -46.40 11.69 8.81
N PRO A 883 -45.14 11.25 8.59
CA PRO A 883 -44.09 12.10 8.03
C PRO A 883 -44.42 12.64 6.62
N ALA A 884 -43.88 13.81 6.31
CA ALA A 884 -43.71 14.24 4.93
C ALA A 884 -42.54 13.47 4.29
N GLY A 885 -42.47 13.46 2.94
CA GLY A 885 -41.42 12.71 2.21
C GLY A 885 -39.97 13.12 2.52
N LEU A 886 -39.76 14.30 3.11
CA LEU A 886 -38.54 14.65 3.84
C LEU A 886 -38.94 15.20 5.21
N TRP A 887 -38.49 14.51 6.27
CA TRP A 887 -38.88 14.78 7.65
C TRP A 887 -37.65 15.12 8.51
N ALA A 888 -37.56 16.36 8.96
CA ALA A 888 -36.53 16.75 9.92
C ALA A 888 -36.91 16.28 11.34
N ILE A 889 -35.95 15.64 12.01
CA ILE A 889 -36.02 15.24 13.42
C ILE A 889 -34.82 15.81 14.17
N ASP A 890 -35.04 16.18 15.43
CA ASP A 890 -33.98 16.61 16.34
C ASP A 890 -33.56 15.40 17.19
N VAL A 891 -32.31 14.97 17.03
CA VAL A 891 -31.67 13.86 17.73
C VAL A 891 -30.39 14.40 18.36
N PRO A 892 -30.27 14.48 19.70
CA PRO A 892 -29.08 15.02 20.35
C PRO A 892 -27.78 14.38 19.85
N VAL A 893 -26.65 15.10 19.95
CA VAL A 893 -25.34 14.51 19.65
C VAL A 893 -25.08 13.33 20.58
N GLY A 894 -24.68 12.20 20.01
CA GLY A 894 -24.58 10.94 20.73
C GLY A 894 -25.93 10.30 21.08
N GLY A 895 -27.06 10.84 20.63
CA GLY A 895 -28.41 10.32 20.88
C GLY A 895 -28.90 9.30 19.85
N VAL A 896 -30.07 8.72 20.10
CA VAL A 896 -30.69 7.69 19.23
C VAL A 896 -32.15 8.02 18.97
N ALA A 897 -32.58 7.96 17.71
CA ALA A 897 -33.99 8.02 17.31
C ALA A 897 -34.47 6.65 16.83
N ARG A 898 -35.45 6.07 17.54
CA ARG A 898 -36.16 4.86 17.14
C ARG A 898 -37.41 5.23 16.36
N ILE A 899 -37.49 4.78 15.11
CA ILE A 899 -38.61 5.03 14.18
C ILE A 899 -39.29 3.69 13.90
N VAL A 900 -40.54 3.53 14.32
CA VAL A 900 -41.33 2.31 14.13
C VAL A 900 -42.57 2.62 13.30
N ARG A 901 -42.78 1.91 12.19
CA ARG A 901 -44.00 2.02 11.37
C ARG A 901 -45.18 1.29 12.04
N ILE A 902 -46.35 1.92 12.02
CA ILE A 902 -47.60 1.44 12.64
C ILE A 902 -48.50 0.75 11.60
#